data_AF-A0A0F6YJW0-F1
#
_entry.id   AF-A0A0F6YJW0-F1
#
_cell.length_a   1.000
_cell.length_b   1.000
_cell.length_c   1.000
_cell.angle_alpha   90.00
_cell.angle_beta   90.00
_cell.angle_gamma   90.00
#
_symmetry.space_group_name_H-M   'P 1'
#
loop_
_entity.id
_entity.type
_entity.pdbx_description
1 polymer ?
#
loop_
_entity_poly.entity_id
_entity_poly.type
_entity_poly.pdbx_seq_one_letter_code
_entity_poly.pdbx_strand_id
1 'polypeptide(L)'
;MMRFALATIAVLALAIPASAQVRHRRPYAESYRLNYGFDNNGGGSGCSDYTCGGACYDGHTGSDFGTPFGTTVLASQSGRVIATHNGCANYGAVGNTCGGRCGNYVQIEHSDGSRSIYCHMRLDSLRVSTGQSVSCGQVLGQTASSGSSSGPHLHYGYRRTASAAQRDPYSGRCASAATIWVSTGAYREAPGTSCGCTPSAESCNGRDDDCDGRADESLSRACSTECGAGTETCSGGAWGACSAPRPSAEVCNTRDDDCNGTPDDADVCEIDLLHAQPSVYAPPRTTDVNADGRADLCARGYGGVRCWRANGSGWDAPTAAIPWSDPSGWTDVTNYTTLRMGDVDGDGRADVCARANAGFLCALATADGFATHTTWRDGISDENGWANPRFYTTIRLADVNGDRRDDLCARDNAGFGCWLSNGTSFDMRVEGPRWSDASGWGAARHYGSIRMGDVNGDRLADVCARAGAGVECWLSDGNGFPTRVAGPEWSDALGWGAMRFWSTMRLADFDGDGRADLCARSSTDLRCARSTGTSFEPATIVAPLADESGWDDLTNYATLRVGDIDADGADDLCVRSNVGIECYAWNRTEFVRVAGPAWSDESGWSPAKHHQTIRLADVNGDGLEDVCGRAIAGWRCHPSRGDGFGDAIVLDELRDDGSWSEPRYWATILSAGHACRAEMESCNGRDDDCDGEIDEDARAEICNEVDDDCDGEIDENDVCLVVAPDAGLDADGGVPRADAGTSSGGGSMVVGGCGCRAGGGRAGAGAWAALVALALVIARRRR
;
A
#
# COMPACT_ATOMS: atom_id res chain seq x y z
N MET A 1 48.08 53.21 24.71
CA MET A 1 47.42 53.98 25.81
C MET A 1 46.19 53.21 26.25
N MET A 2 46.12 52.76 27.49
CA MET A 2 44.93 52.05 28.00
C MET A 2 43.84 53.06 28.40
N ARG A 3 42.57 52.76 28.08
CA ARG A 3 41.41 53.46 28.65
C ARG A 3 40.66 52.47 29.55
N PHE A 4 40.78 52.64 30.86
CA PHE A 4 39.92 51.95 31.82
C PHE A 4 38.53 52.61 31.81
N ALA A 5 37.48 51.79 31.67
CA ALA A 5 36.13 52.16 32.04
C ALA A 5 35.84 51.61 33.44
N LEU A 6 35.26 52.41 34.33
CA LEU A 6 34.87 51.95 35.66
C LEU A 6 33.60 51.10 35.55
N ALA A 7 33.67 49.85 35.99
CA ALA A 7 32.49 49.02 36.25
C ALA A 7 32.08 49.21 37.71
N THR A 8 30.97 49.89 37.95
CA THR A 8 30.44 50.13 39.30
C THR A 8 29.80 48.85 39.84
N ILE A 9 30.52 48.12 40.70
CA ILE A 9 29.98 46.89 41.33
C ILE A 9 28.91 47.30 42.35
N ALA A 10 27.65 47.27 41.93
CA ALA A 10 26.52 47.31 42.83
C ALA A 10 26.46 45.99 43.61
N VAL A 11 26.89 46.01 44.88
CA VAL A 11 26.70 44.88 45.79
C VAL A 11 25.21 44.80 46.13
N LEU A 12 24.46 44.09 45.29
CA LEU A 12 23.07 43.77 45.54
C LEU A 12 23.05 42.82 46.75
N ALA A 13 22.70 43.34 47.92
CA ALA A 13 22.54 42.53 49.11
C ALA A 13 21.37 41.56 48.87
N LEU A 14 21.71 40.30 48.60
CA LEU A 14 20.74 39.20 48.52
C LEU A 14 20.04 39.11 49.87
N ALA A 15 18.85 39.68 49.94
CA ALA A 15 17.91 39.39 51.01
C ALA A 15 17.60 37.90 50.93
N ILE A 16 18.17 37.13 51.86
CA ILE A 16 17.87 35.71 52.02
C ILE A 16 16.34 35.60 52.09
N PRO A 17 15.68 34.89 51.16
CA PRO A 17 14.23 34.80 51.18
C PRO A 17 13.83 34.22 52.54
N ALA A 18 12.90 34.88 53.22
CA ALA A 18 12.40 34.40 54.49
C ALA A 18 11.75 33.03 54.23
N SER A 19 12.40 31.95 54.66
CA SER A 19 11.99 30.58 54.41
C SER A 19 10.50 30.43 54.69
N ALA A 20 9.75 29.89 53.72
CA ALA A 20 8.31 29.71 53.84
C ALA A 20 8.02 28.87 55.10
N GLN A 21 7.54 29.54 56.15
CA GLN A 21 7.39 28.93 57.47
C GLN A 21 6.46 27.74 57.37
N VAL A 22 6.91 26.55 57.81
CA VAL A 22 6.10 25.35 57.65
C VAL A 22 4.80 25.49 58.43
N ARG A 23 3.68 25.12 57.78
CA ARG A 23 2.37 25.21 58.40
C ARG A 23 2.02 23.89 59.07
N HIS A 24 1.39 23.98 60.24
CA HIS A 24 1.13 22.85 61.12
C HIS A 24 -0.37 22.52 61.17
N ARG A 25 -0.73 21.23 61.17
CA ARG A 25 -2.05 20.74 61.57
C ARG A 25 -2.15 20.58 63.10
N ARG A 26 -3.37 20.64 63.64
CA ARG A 26 -3.61 20.36 65.07
C ARG A 26 -3.06 18.99 65.49
N PRO A 27 -2.44 18.83 66.67
CA PRO A 27 -1.73 17.61 67.06
C PRO A 27 -2.61 16.44 67.53
N TYR A 28 -3.89 16.42 67.14
CA TYR A 28 -4.91 15.40 67.44
C TYR A 28 -5.95 15.36 66.30
N ALA A 29 -6.97 14.50 66.38
CA ALA A 29 -7.98 14.35 65.32
C ALA A 29 -9.24 15.20 65.58
N GLU A 30 -9.67 15.22 66.84
CA GLU A 30 -10.92 15.75 67.36
C GLU A 30 -10.89 17.29 67.50
N SER A 31 -12.00 17.91 67.89
CA SER A 31 -12.11 19.37 68.08
C SER A 31 -11.99 19.80 69.54
N TYR A 32 -10.92 19.39 70.24
CA TYR A 32 -10.64 19.87 71.59
C TYR A 32 -10.19 21.33 71.60
N ARG A 33 -10.80 22.13 72.48
CA ARG A 33 -10.50 23.57 72.64
C ARG A 33 -9.13 23.83 73.29
N LEU A 34 -8.61 25.03 73.07
CA LEU A 34 -7.50 25.61 73.83
C LEU A 34 -7.98 26.01 75.23
N ASN A 35 -7.54 25.27 76.26
CA ASN A 35 -7.82 25.64 77.65
C ASN A 35 -6.96 26.82 78.09
N TYR A 36 -5.65 26.76 77.88
CA TYR A 36 -4.70 27.84 78.21
C TYR A 36 -3.71 28.08 77.05
N GLY A 37 -3.64 29.32 76.56
CA GLY A 37 -2.69 29.78 75.55
C GLY A 37 -1.36 30.23 76.15
N PHE A 38 -0.41 30.53 75.26
CA PHE A 38 0.94 30.99 75.61
C PHE A 38 0.88 32.35 76.31
N ASP A 39 1.77 32.60 77.27
CA ASP A 39 1.86 33.89 77.95
C ASP A 39 2.76 34.86 77.18
N ASN A 40 2.12 35.78 76.47
CA ASN A 40 2.78 36.78 75.63
C ASN A 40 3.18 38.05 76.41
N ASN A 41 3.00 38.11 77.75
CA ASN A 41 3.26 39.32 78.53
C ASN A 41 4.75 39.71 78.67
N GLY A 42 5.68 38.85 78.24
CA GLY A 42 7.13 39.09 78.27
C GLY A 42 7.84 38.72 79.59
N GLY A 43 7.17 38.02 80.50
CA GLY A 43 7.67 37.72 81.85
C GLY A 43 7.24 38.77 82.89
N GLY A 44 6.13 39.48 82.65
CA GLY A 44 5.46 40.30 83.66
C GLY A 44 4.58 39.46 84.59
N SER A 45 4.06 40.07 85.66
CA SER A 45 3.12 39.40 86.57
C SER A 45 1.71 39.32 85.97
N GLY A 46 1.07 38.16 86.03
CA GLY A 46 -0.22 37.88 85.39
C GLY A 46 0.00 37.10 84.08
N CYS A 47 -0.90 37.20 83.10
CA CYS A 47 -0.67 36.59 81.78
C CYS A 47 -1.42 37.33 80.66
N SER A 48 -1.04 37.10 79.40
CA SER A 48 -1.77 37.57 78.22
C SER A 48 -1.72 36.59 77.06
N ASP A 49 -2.87 36.06 76.63
CA ASP A 49 -2.98 35.19 75.46
C ASP A 49 -2.84 35.97 74.13
N TYR A 50 -2.82 35.25 73.00
CA TYR A 50 -2.67 35.84 71.66
C TYR A 50 -3.65 36.98 71.33
N THR A 51 -4.85 37.01 71.92
CA THR A 51 -5.84 38.08 71.71
C THR A 51 -5.69 39.27 72.66
N CYS A 52 -4.73 39.20 73.60
CA CYS A 52 -4.62 39.98 74.83
C CYS A 52 -5.71 39.64 75.86
N GLY A 53 -6.23 38.42 75.86
CA GLY A 53 -7.14 37.89 76.87
C GLY A 53 -6.40 37.23 78.04
N GLY A 54 -7.16 36.82 79.05
CA GLY A 54 -6.66 36.11 80.24
C GLY A 54 -6.79 34.58 80.15
N ALA A 55 -6.91 33.97 78.97
CA ALA A 55 -7.05 32.53 78.82
C ALA A 55 -5.68 31.82 78.82
N CYS A 56 -4.91 32.04 79.88
CA CYS A 56 -3.50 31.64 80.04
C CYS A 56 -3.18 31.45 81.55
N TYR A 57 -1.91 31.24 81.89
CA TYR A 57 -1.40 31.44 83.25
C TYR A 57 0.03 31.98 83.20
N ASP A 58 0.47 32.60 84.30
CA ASP A 58 1.75 33.31 84.43
C ASP A 58 2.94 32.41 84.06
N GLY A 59 3.72 32.85 83.07
CA GLY A 59 4.89 32.13 82.56
C GLY A 59 4.59 30.89 81.73
N HIS A 60 3.36 30.70 81.22
CA HIS A 60 3.02 29.55 80.37
C HIS A 60 3.70 29.60 78.99
N THR A 61 4.42 28.51 78.63
CA THR A 61 5.31 28.49 77.45
C THR A 61 4.78 27.72 76.23
N GLY A 62 3.49 27.35 76.18
CA GLY A 62 2.92 26.60 75.06
C GLY A 62 1.41 26.77 74.89
N SER A 63 0.73 25.74 74.40
CA SER A 63 -0.72 25.71 74.19
C SER A 63 -1.29 24.42 74.80
N ASP A 64 -2.14 24.57 75.82
CA ASP A 64 -2.72 23.46 76.57
C ASP A 64 -4.11 23.12 76.02
N PHE A 65 -4.18 22.03 75.26
CA PHE A 65 -5.41 21.53 74.65
C PHE A 65 -6.12 20.54 75.56
N GLY A 66 -7.43 20.74 75.79
CA GLY A 66 -8.24 19.98 76.75
C GLY A 66 -8.60 18.56 76.30
N THR A 67 -7.61 17.71 76.10
CA THR A 67 -7.77 16.32 75.64
C THR A 67 -8.11 15.35 76.79
N PRO A 68 -9.07 14.44 76.63
CA PRO A 68 -9.22 13.26 77.48
C PRO A 68 -7.91 12.46 77.64
N PHE A 69 -7.86 11.60 78.66
CA PHE A 69 -6.77 10.63 78.82
C PHE A 69 -6.81 9.60 77.69
N GLY A 70 -5.69 9.37 77.00
CA GLY A 70 -5.58 8.38 75.93
C GLY A 70 -5.87 8.89 74.52
N THR A 71 -6.22 10.18 74.33
CA THR A 71 -6.35 10.80 73.01
C THR A 71 -5.08 10.60 72.18
N THR A 72 -5.23 10.26 70.90
CA THR A 72 -4.10 10.01 69.99
C THR A 72 -3.39 11.31 69.64
N VAL A 73 -2.09 11.37 69.93
CA VAL A 73 -1.22 12.50 69.58
C VAL A 73 -0.62 12.25 68.19
N LEU A 74 -0.74 13.25 67.32
CA LEU A 74 -0.36 13.20 65.91
C LEU A 74 0.72 14.26 65.61
N ALA A 75 1.64 13.96 64.69
CA ALA A 75 2.60 14.92 64.18
C ALA A 75 1.88 16.12 63.56
N SER A 76 2.26 17.34 64.00
CA SER A 76 1.70 18.59 63.50
C SER A 76 2.26 18.99 62.13
N GLN A 77 3.48 18.53 61.80
CA GLN A 77 4.10 18.64 60.48
C GLN A 77 5.19 17.55 60.37
N SER A 78 5.56 17.16 59.15
CA SER A 78 6.66 16.24 58.85
C SER A 78 7.99 16.76 59.42
N GLY A 79 8.89 15.86 59.79
CA GLY A 79 10.17 16.23 60.37
C GLY A 79 10.92 15.06 60.97
N ARG A 80 11.97 15.34 61.73
CA ARG A 80 12.79 14.35 62.43
C ARG A 80 12.60 14.45 63.94
N VAL A 81 12.34 13.34 64.61
CA VAL A 81 12.28 13.27 66.07
C VAL A 81 13.69 13.49 66.64
N ILE A 82 13.87 14.56 67.42
CA ILE A 82 15.17 14.95 67.99
C ILE A 82 15.32 14.61 69.48
N ALA A 83 14.21 14.39 70.19
CA ALA A 83 14.21 13.93 71.57
C ALA A 83 12.89 13.21 71.93
N THR A 84 12.96 12.27 72.86
CA THR A 84 11.82 11.54 73.41
C THR A 84 12.04 11.23 74.89
N HIS A 85 10.98 11.29 75.71
CA HIS A 85 11.00 10.80 77.08
C HIS A 85 9.78 9.92 77.35
N ASN A 86 9.99 8.71 77.88
CA ASN A 86 8.94 7.76 78.26
C ASN A 86 9.38 7.02 79.54
N GLY A 87 9.07 7.60 80.69
CA GLY A 87 9.47 7.10 82.02
C GLY A 87 8.73 7.76 83.20
N CYS A 88 7.88 8.76 82.95
CA CYS A 88 7.08 9.44 83.96
C CYS A 88 5.73 8.76 84.15
N ALA A 89 5.29 8.62 85.40
CA ALA A 89 3.97 8.09 85.74
C ALA A 89 2.82 8.89 85.07
N ASN A 90 1.75 8.19 84.73
CA ASN A 90 0.60 8.73 83.99
C ASN A 90 -0.20 9.83 84.73
N TYR A 91 -0.04 9.91 86.05
CA TYR A 91 -0.68 10.88 86.92
C TYR A 91 0.41 11.63 87.69
N GLY A 92 0.78 12.79 87.17
CA GLY A 92 1.64 13.75 87.83
C GLY A 92 0.86 14.75 88.69
N ALA A 93 1.53 15.83 89.07
CA ALA A 93 0.97 16.92 89.85
C ALA A 93 1.73 18.21 89.52
N VAL A 94 1.10 19.37 89.72
CA VAL A 94 1.73 20.69 89.49
C VAL A 94 3.06 20.78 90.24
N GLY A 95 4.14 21.12 89.52
CA GLY A 95 5.50 21.21 90.07
C GLY A 95 6.33 19.92 89.97
N ASN A 96 5.76 18.78 89.57
CA ASN A 96 6.50 17.54 89.34
C ASN A 96 7.56 17.74 88.23
N THR A 97 8.82 17.45 88.56
CA THR A 97 9.99 17.73 87.71
C THR A 97 10.28 16.65 86.66
N CYS A 98 9.57 15.51 86.68
CA CYS A 98 9.81 14.41 85.75
C CYS A 98 9.70 14.85 84.28
N GLY A 99 10.61 14.36 83.43
CA GLY A 99 10.69 14.76 82.03
C GLY A 99 10.97 16.25 81.82
N GLY A 100 11.65 16.91 82.77
CA GLY A 100 11.88 18.36 82.72
C GLY A 100 10.58 19.16 82.87
N ARG A 101 9.69 18.72 83.77
CA ARG A 101 8.28 19.15 83.94
C ARG A 101 7.33 18.73 82.82
N CYS A 102 7.82 18.48 81.60
CA CYS A 102 6.99 18.03 80.47
C CYS A 102 6.44 16.60 80.59
N GLY A 103 6.87 15.80 81.58
CA GLY A 103 6.44 14.40 81.70
C GLY A 103 6.98 13.55 80.55
N ASN A 104 6.17 12.63 80.02
CA ASN A 104 6.53 11.94 78.78
C ASN A 104 6.30 12.88 77.60
N TYR A 105 7.22 12.90 76.64
CA TYR A 105 7.16 13.82 75.50
C TYR A 105 7.84 13.27 74.24
N VAL A 106 7.46 13.87 73.10
CA VAL A 106 8.16 13.78 71.82
C VAL A 106 8.56 15.19 71.40
N GLN A 107 9.73 15.36 70.77
CA GLN A 107 10.16 16.62 70.15
C GLN A 107 10.60 16.38 68.71
N ILE A 108 10.12 17.21 67.77
CA ILE A 108 10.38 17.11 66.33
C ILE A 108 11.08 18.40 65.85
N GLU A 109 12.03 18.25 64.93
CA GLU A 109 12.62 19.31 64.12
C GLU A 109 12.11 19.23 62.67
N HIS A 110 11.70 20.36 62.11
CA HIS A 110 11.07 20.46 60.79
C HIS A 110 12.04 21.01 59.73
N SER A 111 11.63 20.98 58.46
CA SER A 111 12.48 21.35 57.31
C SER A 111 12.90 22.83 57.29
N ASP A 112 12.17 23.73 57.95
CA ASP A 112 12.57 25.14 58.14
C ASP A 112 13.47 25.37 59.38
N GLY A 113 13.87 24.30 60.07
CA GLY A 113 14.66 24.35 61.31
C GLY A 113 13.85 24.72 62.56
N SER A 114 12.53 24.88 62.43
CA SER A 114 11.64 25.04 63.58
C SER A 114 11.46 23.73 64.35
N ARG A 115 11.00 23.82 65.61
CA ARG A 115 10.84 22.68 66.51
C ARG A 115 9.49 22.69 67.20
N SER A 116 8.81 21.54 67.20
CA SER A 116 7.59 21.29 67.99
C SER A 116 7.86 20.30 69.13
N ILE A 117 7.18 20.47 70.26
CA ILE A 117 7.22 19.53 71.40
C ILE A 117 5.81 19.21 71.89
N TYR A 118 5.58 17.96 72.26
CA TYR A 118 4.29 17.37 72.62
C TYR A 118 4.46 16.75 74.02
N CYS A 119 3.88 17.36 75.05
CA CYS A 119 4.15 17.02 76.46
C CYS A 119 2.93 16.41 77.18
N HIS A 120 3.15 15.94 78.41
CA HIS A 120 2.17 15.25 79.29
C HIS A 120 1.64 13.92 78.72
N MET A 121 2.40 13.28 77.83
CA MET A 121 2.01 12.04 77.15
C MET A 121 1.90 10.84 78.12
N ARG A 122 1.18 9.81 77.67
CA ARG A 122 0.97 8.56 78.41
C ARG A 122 2.22 7.68 78.36
N LEU A 123 2.61 7.15 79.51
CA LEU A 123 3.64 6.14 79.67
C LEU A 123 3.31 4.92 78.80
N ASP A 124 4.31 4.45 78.04
CA ASP A 124 4.29 3.33 77.10
C ASP A 124 3.32 3.49 75.93
N SER A 125 2.90 4.74 75.67
CA SER A 125 2.09 5.08 74.49
C SER A 125 2.89 5.54 73.29
N LEU A 126 4.15 5.96 73.46
CA LEU A 126 4.95 6.48 72.35
C LEU A 126 5.08 5.42 71.23
N ARG A 127 5.05 5.91 69.99
CA ARG A 127 5.14 5.10 68.76
C ARG A 127 6.34 5.47 67.89
N VAL A 128 7.19 6.35 68.39
CA VAL A 128 8.35 6.91 67.68
C VAL A 128 9.58 6.97 68.58
N SER A 129 10.77 6.92 67.98
CA SER A 129 12.07 6.97 68.67
C SER A 129 12.91 8.17 68.25
N THR A 130 13.86 8.58 69.09
CA THR A 130 14.80 9.66 68.75
C THR A 130 15.66 9.27 67.55
N GLY A 131 15.72 10.17 66.56
CA GLY A 131 16.40 9.99 65.28
C GLY A 131 15.46 9.69 64.10
N GLN A 132 14.25 9.20 64.36
CA GLN A 132 13.27 8.77 63.35
C GLN A 132 12.68 9.94 62.56
N SER A 133 12.56 9.80 61.24
CA SER A 133 11.74 10.69 60.40
C SER A 133 10.26 10.32 60.53
N VAL A 134 9.39 11.33 60.64
CA VAL A 134 7.93 11.17 60.75
C VAL A 134 7.21 12.06 59.75
N SER A 135 6.11 11.56 59.21
CA SER A 135 5.23 12.33 58.30
C SER A 135 4.20 13.15 59.08
N CYS A 136 3.77 14.27 58.52
CA CYS A 136 2.63 15.04 59.01
C CYS A 136 1.41 14.13 59.21
N GLY A 137 0.74 14.24 60.36
CA GLY A 137 -0.40 13.39 60.74
C GLY A 137 -0.03 12.01 61.31
N GLN A 138 1.23 11.58 61.30
CA GLN A 138 1.65 10.29 61.87
C GLN A 138 1.43 10.23 63.39
N VAL A 139 1.01 9.06 63.90
CA VAL A 139 0.82 8.82 65.34
C VAL A 139 2.15 8.87 66.09
N LEU A 140 2.23 9.75 67.09
CA LEU A 140 3.38 9.89 68.00
C LEU A 140 3.18 9.12 69.31
N GLY A 141 1.95 9.05 69.80
CA GLY A 141 1.57 8.34 71.03
C GLY A 141 0.19 8.76 71.53
N GLN A 142 0.00 8.82 72.86
CA GLN A 142 -1.27 9.23 73.48
C GLN A 142 -1.06 10.25 74.61
N THR A 143 -2.12 10.98 74.96
CA THR A 143 -2.16 11.96 76.06
C THR A 143 -2.37 11.30 77.44
N ALA A 144 -1.86 11.93 78.50
CA ALA A 144 -2.14 11.60 79.89
C ALA A 144 -2.04 12.87 80.76
N SER A 145 -1.62 12.72 82.01
CA SER A 145 -1.38 13.81 82.95
C SER A 145 0.04 13.72 83.55
N SER A 146 1.02 13.22 82.80
CA SER A 146 2.38 12.94 83.30
C SER A 146 3.20 14.22 83.51
N GLY A 147 4.14 14.24 84.46
CA GLY A 147 4.94 15.43 84.75
C GLY A 147 4.16 16.53 85.50
N SER A 148 4.46 17.80 85.23
CA SER A 148 3.89 18.97 85.93
C SER A 148 2.49 19.34 85.45
N SER A 149 1.54 18.41 85.54
CA SER A 149 0.14 18.60 85.12
C SER A 149 -0.84 18.55 86.29
N SER A 150 -1.97 19.24 86.16
CA SER A 150 -3.13 19.19 87.08
C SER A 150 -4.25 18.24 86.60
N GLY A 151 -4.17 17.71 85.39
CA GLY A 151 -5.16 16.80 84.79
C GLY A 151 -4.90 16.53 83.30
N PRO A 152 -5.61 15.56 82.68
CA PRO A 152 -5.36 15.19 81.29
C PRO A 152 -5.49 16.36 80.31
N HIS A 153 -4.41 16.61 79.56
CA HIS A 153 -4.34 17.61 78.48
C HIS A 153 -3.11 17.33 77.60
N LEU A 154 -3.02 17.98 76.45
CA LEU A 154 -1.83 18.00 75.60
C LEU A 154 -1.24 19.41 75.61
N HIS A 155 -0.04 19.55 76.17
CA HIS A 155 0.75 20.77 76.04
C HIS A 155 1.57 20.71 74.75
N TYR A 156 1.36 21.68 73.86
CA TYR A 156 2.08 21.83 72.60
C TYR A 156 2.95 23.09 72.62
N GLY A 157 4.27 22.93 72.50
CA GLY A 157 5.24 24.04 72.45
C GLY A 157 5.87 24.18 71.06
N TYR A 158 6.12 25.43 70.64
CA TYR A 158 6.75 25.74 69.35
C TYR A 158 7.96 26.68 69.53
N ARG A 159 9.01 26.47 68.72
CA ARG A 159 10.21 27.32 68.62
C ARG A 159 10.58 27.50 67.15
N ARG A 160 10.91 28.73 66.72
CA ARG A 160 11.31 29.01 65.32
C ARG A 160 12.68 28.45 64.93
N THR A 161 13.57 28.21 65.89
CA THR A 161 14.89 27.58 65.68
C THR A 161 15.31 26.82 66.93
N ALA A 162 16.38 26.02 66.83
CA ALA A 162 17.02 25.32 67.95
C ALA A 162 17.37 26.22 69.15
N SER A 163 17.83 27.45 68.89
CA SER A 163 18.26 28.44 69.89
C SER A 163 17.18 29.43 70.32
N ALA A 164 16.01 29.43 69.67
CA ALA A 164 14.93 30.34 70.01
C ALA A 164 14.23 29.96 71.34
N ALA A 165 13.74 30.99 72.04
CA ALA A 165 12.71 30.83 73.06
C ALA A 165 11.42 30.24 72.45
N GLN A 166 10.57 29.67 73.30
CA GLN A 166 9.22 29.27 72.88
C GLN A 166 8.40 30.49 72.47
N ARG A 167 7.45 30.28 71.56
CA ARG A 167 6.52 31.29 71.05
C ARG A 167 5.13 30.71 70.93
N ASP A 168 4.15 31.59 71.02
CA ASP A 168 2.75 31.29 70.72
C ASP A 168 2.61 30.73 69.28
N PRO A 169 1.98 29.54 69.10
CA PRO A 169 1.59 29.02 67.79
C PRO A 169 0.56 29.88 67.04
N TYR A 170 -0.22 30.69 67.77
CA TYR A 170 -1.33 31.49 67.24
C TYR A 170 -0.87 32.89 66.79
N SER A 171 -1.61 33.47 65.84
CA SER A 171 -1.53 34.90 65.53
C SER A 171 -2.60 35.69 66.24
N GLY A 172 -2.25 36.85 66.78
CA GLY A 172 -3.20 37.78 67.38
C GLY A 172 -2.52 39.07 67.86
N ARG A 173 -3.31 39.96 68.47
CA ARG A 173 -2.90 41.31 68.88
C ARG A 173 -1.70 41.33 69.85
N CYS A 174 -1.57 40.30 70.70
CA CYS A 174 -0.45 40.16 71.64
C CYS A 174 0.58 39.10 71.20
N ALA A 175 0.29 38.30 70.17
CA ALA A 175 1.19 37.26 69.65
C ALA A 175 1.89 37.69 68.35
N SER A 176 2.44 36.73 67.61
CA SER A 176 3.15 37.02 66.36
C SER A 176 2.20 37.31 65.20
N ALA A 177 2.64 38.10 64.22
CA ALA A 177 1.80 38.52 63.08
C ALA A 177 1.34 37.37 62.15
N ALA A 178 1.97 36.19 62.23
CA ALA A 178 1.63 35.02 61.42
C ALA A 178 1.37 33.79 62.31
N THR A 179 0.28 33.09 62.03
CA THR A 179 -0.09 31.82 62.67
C THR A 179 0.76 30.70 62.11
N ILE A 180 1.17 29.75 62.94
CA ILE A 180 1.87 28.55 62.44
C ILE A 180 0.86 27.53 61.92
N TRP A 181 -0.40 27.59 62.35
CA TRP A 181 -1.42 26.62 61.98
C TRP A 181 -1.85 26.75 60.51
N VAL A 182 -2.22 25.66 59.86
CA VAL A 182 -2.85 25.69 58.52
C VAL A 182 -4.17 26.48 58.52
N SER A 183 -4.92 26.38 59.61
CA SER A 183 -6.03 27.29 59.94
C SER A 183 -6.09 27.47 61.46
N THR A 184 -6.25 28.71 61.92
CA THR A 184 -6.20 29.06 63.35
C THR A 184 -7.48 28.70 64.12
N GLY A 185 -8.62 28.58 63.42
CA GLY A 185 -9.94 28.51 64.04
C GLY A 185 -10.41 29.86 64.63
N ALA A 186 -11.56 29.85 65.29
CA ALA A 186 -12.04 30.98 66.09
C ALA A 186 -11.31 31.06 67.45
N TYR A 187 -11.64 32.05 68.28
CA TYR A 187 -10.97 32.23 69.57
C TYR A 187 -11.11 30.99 70.47
N ARG A 188 -9.96 30.39 70.83
CA ARG A 188 -9.80 29.13 71.59
C ARG A 188 -10.35 27.86 70.94
N GLU A 189 -10.80 27.92 69.68
CA GLU A 189 -11.22 26.72 68.94
C GLU A 189 -10.02 25.87 68.47
N ALA A 190 -10.32 24.64 68.05
CA ALA A 190 -9.32 23.70 67.56
C ALA A 190 -8.76 24.11 66.17
N PRO A 191 -7.43 24.15 65.97
CA PRO A 191 -6.83 24.46 64.67
C PRO A 191 -7.16 23.42 63.58
N GLY A 192 -6.89 23.77 62.31
CA GLY A 192 -7.13 22.94 61.13
C GLY A 192 -6.30 21.65 61.06
N THR A 193 -6.74 20.69 60.23
CA THR A 193 -6.25 19.30 60.19
C THR A 193 -5.37 18.93 59.00
N SER A 194 -5.25 19.77 57.98
CA SER A 194 -4.55 19.46 56.72
C SER A 194 -3.03 19.50 56.82
N CYS A 195 -2.36 18.62 56.07
CA CYS A 195 -0.93 18.70 55.78
C CYS A 195 -0.76 19.45 54.46
N GLY A 196 0.06 20.51 54.42
CA GLY A 196 0.27 21.31 53.20
C GLY A 196 1.64 21.07 52.59
N CYS A 197 1.66 20.75 51.29
CA CYS A 197 2.78 21.06 50.40
C CYS A 197 2.68 22.51 49.91
N THR A 198 3.47 22.93 48.93
CA THR A 198 3.49 24.32 48.42
C THR A 198 3.51 24.28 46.90
N PRO A 199 2.42 24.69 46.22
CA PRO A 199 2.33 24.70 44.76
C PRO A 199 3.49 25.42 44.08
N SER A 200 4.02 24.80 43.02
CA SER A 200 4.95 25.37 42.06
C SER A 200 4.48 25.03 40.62
N ALA A 201 5.34 25.11 39.61
CA ALA A 201 4.94 24.83 38.23
C ALA A 201 5.49 23.48 37.78
N GLU A 202 4.60 22.62 37.26
CA GLU A 202 4.92 21.26 36.81
C GLU A 202 6.15 21.19 35.91
N SER A 203 6.96 20.15 36.13
CA SER A 203 8.22 19.92 35.44
C SER A 203 8.39 18.42 35.24
N CYS A 204 8.65 17.96 34.01
CA CYS A 204 8.71 16.53 33.67
C CYS A 204 9.81 15.79 34.45
N ASN A 205 9.46 15.24 35.62
CA ASN A 205 10.39 14.64 36.59
C ASN A 205 9.78 13.57 37.52
N GLY A 206 8.48 13.27 37.42
CA GLY A 206 7.81 12.23 38.19
C GLY A 206 7.35 12.69 39.58
N ARG A 207 6.88 13.94 39.71
CA ARG A 207 6.42 14.55 40.96
C ARG A 207 5.13 15.33 40.79
N ASP A 208 4.41 15.45 41.90
CA ASP A 208 3.35 16.42 42.19
C ASP A 208 4.03 17.72 42.63
N ASP A 209 4.41 18.59 41.69
CA ASP A 209 5.10 19.86 41.96
C ASP A 209 4.09 21.03 42.14
N ASP A 210 2.86 20.88 41.64
CA ASP A 210 1.74 21.85 41.75
C ASP A 210 0.77 21.60 42.94
N CYS A 211 0.72 20.38 43.52
CA CYS A 211 -0.17 19.93 44.61
C CYS A 211 -1.65 19.60 44.25
N ASP A 212 -2.01 19.39 42.98
CA ASP A 212 -3.32 18.84 42.54
C ASP A 212 -3.54 17.38 43.01
N GLY A 213 -2.48 16.61 43.19
CA GLY A 213 -2.53 15.17 43.49
C GLY A 213 -2.22 14.25 42.29
N ARG A 214 -1.73 14.82 41.19
CA ARG A 214 -1.20 14.12 40.00
C ARG A 214 0.32 14.36 39.88
N ALA A 215 0.90 14.12 38.72
CA ALA A 215 2.33 14.28 38.46
C ALA A 215 2.59 14.35 36.95
N ASP A 216 3.39 15.34 36.52
CA ASP A 216 3.76 15.62 35.14
C ASP A 216 2.58 15.90 34.18
N GLU A 217 1.35 16.13 34.65
CA GLU A 217 0.18 16.22 33.76
C GLU A 217 0.15 17.51 32.92
N SER A 218 -0.53 17.44 31.79
CA SER A 218 -0.64 18.54 30.80
C SER A 218 0.70 19.01 30.18
N LEU A 219 1.84 18.47 30.59
CA LEU A 219 3.15 18.80 30.04
C LEU A 219 3.33 18.28 28.61
N SER A 220 3.54 19.21 27.69
CA SER A 220 3.90 18.93 26.30
C SER A 220 5.04 19.85 25.85
N ARG A 221 5.87 19.37 24.91
CA ARG A 221 6.90 20.17 24.25
C ARG A 221 6.89 19.93 22.74
N ALA A 222 7.36 20.92 21.98
CA ALA A 222 7.57 20.76 20.55
C ALA A 222 8.72 19.79 20.26
N CYS A 223 8.57 19.00 19.20
CA CYS A 223 9.60 18.12 18.63
C CYS A 223 9.51 18.18 17.10
N SER A 224 10.47 17.58 16.41
CA SER A 224 10.47 17.52 14.94
C SER A 224 11.20 16.29 14.41
N THR A 225 10.78 15.87 13.23
CA THR A 225 11.42 14.88 12.34
C THR A 225 11.81 15.57 11.04
N GLU A 226 12.36 14.84 10.06
CA GLU A 226 12.56 15.35 8.70
C GLU A 226 11.22 15.76 8.05
N CYS A 227 10.15 15.00 8.31
CA CYS A 227 8.76 15.30 7.93
C CYS A 227 8.07 16.45 8.70
N GLY A 228 8.82 17.29 9.40
CA GLY A 228 8.29 18.48 10.07
C GLY A 228 8.03 18.34 11.57
N ALA A 229 7.01 19.04 12.07
CA ALA A 229 6.83 19.32 13.49
C ALA A 229 5.77 18.45 14.17
N GLY A 230 5.93 18.24 15.49
CA GLY A 230 4.98 17.54 16.33
C GLY A 230 5.17 17.87 17.81
N THR A 231 4.62 17.02 18.68
CA THR A 231 4.70 17.16 20.14
C THR A 231 5.15 15.88 20.83
N GLU A 232 5.86 16.05 21.94
CA GLU A 232 6.08 15.01 22.94
C GLU A 232 5.31 15.37 24.21
N THR A 233 4.62 14.40 24.80
CA THR A 233 3.96 14.53 26.11
C THR A 233 4.84 13.91 27.20
N CYS A 234 4.82 14.46 28.42
CA CYS A 234 5.47 13.81 29.55
C CYS A 234 4.56 12.73 30.16
N SER A 235 5.16 11.66 30.69
CA SER A 235 4.50 10.74 31.61
C SER A 235 5.53 10.05 32.51
N GLY A 236 5.39 10.14 33.83
CA GLY A 236 6.24 9.45 34.79
C GLY A 236 7.71 9.87 34.75
N GLY A 237 7.96 11.17 34.57
CA GLY A 237 9.30 11.77 34.46
C GLY A 237 10.04 11.53 33.14
N ALA A 238 9.36 11.00 32.12
CA ALA A 238 9.93 10.79 30.79
C ALA A 238 9.07 11.42 29.70
N TRP A 239 9.72 11.96 28.66
CA TRP A 239 9.05 12.39 27.44
C TRP A 239 8.73 11.17 26.57
N GLY A 240 7.48 11.07 26.10
CA GLY A 240 7.03 10.06 25.16
C GLY A 240 7.59 10.27 23.75
N ALA A 241 7.21 9.39 22.81
CA ALA A 241 7.64 9.50 21.43
C ALA A 241 7.06 10.77 20.75
N CYS A 242 7.89 11.45 19.96
CA CYS A 242 7.46 12.57 19.13
C CYS A 242 6.34 12.16 18.17
N SER A 243 5.26 12.96 18.16
CA SER A 243 4.06 12.76 17.32
C SER A 243 4.17 13.35 15.91
N ALA A 244 5.33 13.90 15.53
CA ALA A 244 5.58 14.32 14.15
C ALA A 244 5.52 13.11 13.19
N PRO A 245 5.14 13.30 11.92
CA PRO A 245 5.19 12.24 10.92
C PRO A 245 6.62 11.68 10.77
N ARG A 246 6.76 10.49 10.19
CA ARG A 246 8.07 9.87 9.95
C ARG A 246 8.14 9.39 8.51
N PRO A 247 9.35 9.32 7.91
CA PRO A 247 9.54 8.73 6.60
C PRO A 247 8.86 7.37 6.49
N SER A 248 7.96 7.28 5.51
CA SER A 248 7.28 6.08 5.03
C SER A 248 7.93 5.65 3.71
N ALA A 249 7.41 4.60 3.06
CA ALA A 249 7.61 4.47 1.61
C ALA A 249 6.58 5.36 0.89
N GLU A 250 6.96 5.94 -0.25
CA GLU A 250 6.07 6.69 -1.13
C GLU A 250 4.86 5.87 -1.57
N VAL A 251 3.73 6.54 -1.77
CA VAL A 251 2.46 6.01 -2.29
C VAL A 251 1.87 7.11 -3.17
N CYS A 252 1.37 6.82 -4.37
CA CYS A 252 0.87 7.85 -5.29
C CYS A 252 -0.30 8.66 -4.70
N ASN A 253 -0.02 9.81 -4.07
CA ASN A 253 -1.00 10.63 -3.36
C ASN A 253 -0.67 12.14 -3.30
N THR A 254 0.31 12.64 -4.05
CA THR A 254 0.75 14.06 -4.10
C THR A 254 1.40 14.57 -2.82
N ARG A 255 2.04 13.66 -2.07
CA ARG A 255 2.77 13.96 -0.83
C ARG A 255 4.18 13.41 -0.88
N ASP A 256 5.01 14.02 -0.05
CA ASP A 256 6.38 13.65 0.26
C ASP A 256 6.30 12.82 1.56
N ASP A 257 6.05 11.51 1.43
CA ASP A 257 5.76 10.58 2.54
C ASP A 257 7.06 9.97 3.12
N ASP A 258 8.13 9.84 2.33
CA ASP A 258 9.50 9.55 2.79
C ASP A 258 10.25 10.83 3.24
N CYS A 259 9.75 12.00 2.86
CA CYS A 259 10.23 13.33 3.23
C CYS A 259 11.60 13.71 2.63
N ASN A 260 11.94 13.17 1.45
CA ASN A 260 13.14 13.50 0.68
C ASN A 260 13.04 14.85 -0.09
N GLY A 261 11.85 15.41 -0.25
CA GLY A 261 11.58 16.69 -0.91
C GLY A 261 11.03 16.60 -2.33
N THR A 262 10.74 15.39 -2.82
CA THR A 262 10.08 15.12 -4.11
C THR A 262 8.87 14.19 -3.91
N PRO A 263 7.63 14.71 -3.89
CA PRO A 263 6.42 13.91 -3.82
C PRO A 263 6.30 12.87 -4.94
N ASP A 264 5.78 11.68 -4.60
CA ASP A 264 5.46 10.58 -5.52
C ASP A 264 6.67 10.12 -6.38
N ASP A 265 7.88 10.04 -5.80
CA ASP A 265 9.09 9.66 -6.55
C ASP A 265 9.23 8.13 -6.79
N ALA A 266 10.40 7.68 -7.25
CA ALA A 266 10.71 6.28 -7.57
C ALA A 266 9.77 5.59 -8.59
N ASP A 267 9.11 6.38 -9.46
CA ASP A 267 8.07 5.96 -10.41
C ASP A 267 6.81 5.35 -9.74
N VAL A 268 6.46 5.72 -8.50
CA VAL A 268 5.36 5.06 -7.75
C VAL A 268 3.99 5.17 -8.43
N CYS A 269 3.64 6.34 -8.98
CA CYS A 269 2.38 6.54 -9.70
C CYS A 269 2.31 5.73 -10.99
N GLU A 270 3.42 5.64 -11.73
CA GLU A 270 3.53 4.81 -12.91
C GLU A 270 3.43 3.31 -12.59
N ILE A 271 3.98 2.87 -11.46
CA ILE A 271 3.88 1.48 -10.97
C ILE A 271 2.43 1.16 -10.55
N ASP A 272 1.77 2.02 -9.78
CA ASP A 272 0.35 1.87 -9.42
C ASP A 272 -0.55 1.81 -10.66
N LEU A 273 -0.25 2.61 -11.71
CA LEU A 273 -0.96 2.55 -12.98
C LEU A 273 -0.75 1.20 -13.70
N LEU A 274 0.47 0.67 -13.71
CA LEU A 274 0.78 -0.63 -14.32
C LEU A 274 0.17 -1.80 -13.53
N HIS A 275 -0.06 -1.65 -12.23
CA HIS A 275 -0.79 -2.62 -11.42
C HIS A 275 -2.31 -2.60 -11.66
N ALA A 276 -2.88 -1.43 -11.96
CA ALA A 276 -4.31 -1.26 -12.20
C ALA A 276 -4.79 -1.86 -13.53
N GLN A 277 -3.96 -1.80 -14.59
CA GLN A 277 -4.37 -2.18 -15.94
C GLN A 277 -3.32 -3.04 -16.69
N PRO A 278 -3.03 -4.26 -16.22
CA PRO A 278 -2.01 -5.12 -16.83
C PRO A 278 -2.29 -5.47 -18.30
N SER A 279 -3.57 -5.72 -18.64
CA SER A 279 -3.98 -6.10 -20.00
C SER A 279 -4.09 -4.92 -20.99
N VAL A 280 -3.46 -3.78 -20.70
CA VAL A 280 -3.51 -2.57 -21.56
C VAL A 280 -2.13 -2.21 -22.12
N TYR A 281 -1.05 -2.63 -21.46
CA TYR A 281 0.31 -2.64 -22.00
C TYR A 281 0.78 -4.04 -22.43
N ALA A 282 -0.01 -5.05 -22.09
CA ALA A 282 0.11 -6.45 -22.47
C ALA A 282 -1.29 -7.06 -22.63
N PRO A 283 -2.11 -6.58 -23.58
CA PRO A 283 -3.36 -7.27 -23.93
C PRO A 283 -3.05 -8.72 -24.35
N PRO A 284 -3.95 -9.68 -24.06
CA PRO A 284 -3.89 -10.99 -24.72
C PRO A 284 -4.27 -10.82 -26.21
N ARG A 285 -3.72 -11.64 -27.11
CA ARG A 285 -4.17 -11.67 -28.52
C ARG A 285 -5.65 -12.07 -28.59
N THR A 286 -5.99 -13.18 -27.93
CA THR A 286 -7.32 -13.77 -27.87
C THR A 286 -7.66 -14.17 -26.44
N THR A 287 -8.95 -14.22 -26.11
CA THR A 287 -9.43 -14.86 -24.89
C THR A 287 -10.42 -16.00 -25.12
N ASP A 288 -10.60 -16.48 -26.36
CA ASP A 288 -11.41 -17.66 -26.69
C ASP A 288 -10.83 -18.94 -26.06
N VAL A 289 -11.48 -19.54 -25.06
CA VAL A 289 -10.98 -20.76 -24.37
C VAL A 289 -11.63 -22.06 -24.84
N ASN A 290 -12.40 -22.03 -25.93
CA ASN A 290 -13.02 -23.21 -26.55
C ASN A 290 -12.85 -23.31 -28.07
N ALA A 291 -12.10 -22.40 -28.68
CA ALA A 291 -11.90 -22.25 -30.13
C ALA A 291 -13.23 -22.05 -30.90
N ASP A 292 -14.21 -21.37 -30.30
CA ASP A 292 -15.56 -21.19 -30.87
C ASP A 292 -15.80 -19.86 -31.62
N GLY A 293 -14.74 -19.04 -31.72
CA GLY A 293 -14.70 -17.77 -32.45
C GLY A 293 -15.01 -16.54 -31.58
N ARG A 294 -15.50 -16.70 -30.34
CA ARG A 294 -15.85 -15.57 -29.46
C ARG A 294 -14.83 -15.34 -28.35
N ALA A 295 -14.67 -14.08 -27.97
CA ALA A 295 -13.84 -13.69 -26.84
C ALA A 295 -14.50 -14.04 -25.50
N ASP A 296 -14.01 -15.07 -24.83
CA ASP A 296 -14.48 -15.37 -23.48
C ASP A 296 -14.00 -14.33 -22.46
N LEU A 297 -14.66 -14.33 -21.29
CA LEU A 297 -14.25 -13.51 -20.15
C LEU A 297 -13.53 -14.39 -19.14
N CYS A 298 -12.25 -14.12 -18.88
CA CYS A 298 -11.49 -14.76 -17.81
C CYS A 298 -11.09 -13.75 -16.73
N ALA A 299 -11.24 -14.13 -15.46
CA ALA A 299 -10.84 -13.28 -14.34
C ALA A 299 -10.52 -14.08 -13.07
N ARG A 300 -9.56 -13.57 -12.29
CA ARG A 300 -9.21 -14.12 -10.98
C ARG A 300 -10.15 -13.59 -9.90
N GLY A 301 -10.85 -14.48 -9.21
CA GLY A 301 -11.58 -14.18 -7.98
C GLY A 301 -10.92 -14.78 -6.74
N TYR A 302 -11.55 -14.63 -5.57
CA TYR A 302 -11.10 -15.21 -4.29
C TYR A 302 -10.77 -16.72 -4.39
N GLY A 303 -11.56 -17.47 -5.16
CA GLY A 303 -11.39 -18.92 -5.36
C GLY A 303 -10.38 -19.34 -6.43
N GLY A 304 -9.75 -18.41 -7.15
CA GLY A 304 -8.89 -18.70 -8.31
C GLY A 304 -9.39 -18.08 -9.61
N VAL A 305 -8.77 -18.46 -10.73
CA VAL A 305 -9.17 -18.02 -12.07
C VAL A 305 -10.41 -18.78 -12.53
N ARG A 306 -11.39 -18.06 -13.06
CA ARG A 306 -12.60 -18.58 -13.70
C ARG A 306 -12.74 -17.95 -15.08
N CYS A 307 -13.28 -18.71 -16.02
CA CYS A 307 -13.65 -18.23 -17.35
C CYS A 307 -15.15 -18.47 -17.59
N TRP A 308 -15.84 -17.44 -18.09
CA TRP A 308 -17.23 -17.49 -18.51
C TRP A 308 -17.23 -17.52 -20.04
N ARG A 309 -17.79 -18.58 -20.63
CA ARG A 309 -17.81 -18.72 -22.08
C ARG A 309 -18.90 -17.87 -22.73
N ALA A 310 -18.60 -17.26 -23.86
CA ALA A 310 -19.51 -16.40 -24.61
C ALA A 310 -20.40 -17.23 -25.55
N ASN A 311 -21.74 -17.08 -25.45
CA ASN A 311 -22.69 -17.90 -26.22
C ASN A 311 -23.54 -17.08 -27.21
N GLY A 312 -22.96 -16.01 -27.76
CA GLY A 312 -23.56 -15.15 -28.78
C GLY A 312 -24.64 -14.18 -28.28
N SER A 313 -25.27 -14.46 -27.13
CA SER A 313 -26.34 -13.64 -26.55
C SER A 313 -26.27 -13.52 -25.02
N GLY A 314 -25.22 -14.07 -24.42
CA GLY A 314 -25.08 -14.25 -22.99
C GLY A 314 -23.81 -14.99 -22.63
N TRP A 315 -23.79 -15.51 -21.41
CA TRP A 315 -22.62 -16.15 -20.80
C TRP A 315 -22.99 -17.49 -20.18
N ASP A 316 -22.15 -18.49 -20.40
CA ASP A 316 -22.29 -19.82 -19.81
C ASP A 316 -21.88 -19.84 -18.32
N ALA A 317 -22.14 -20.97 -17.68
CA ALA A 317 -21.70 -21.20 -16.31
C ALA A 317 -20.15 -21.17 -16.23
N PRO A 318 -19.55 -20.45 -15.27
CA PRO A 318 -18.10 -20.27 -15.25
C PRO A 318 -17.35 -21.57 -14.98
N THR A 319 -16.44 -21.91 -15.89
CA THR A 319 -15.49 -23.00 -15.68
C THR A 319 -14.35 -22.53 -14.79
N ALA A 320 -13.97 -23.34 -13.81
CA ALA A 320 -12.83 -23.05 -12.94
C ALA A 320 -11.54 -23.44 -13.68
N ALA A 321 -10.74 -22.44 -14.07
CA ALA A 321 -9.50 -22.67 -14.79
C ALA A 321 -8.39 -23.17 -13.85
N ILE A 322 -8.03 -22.37 -12.84
CA ILE A 322 -6.89 -22.67 -11.98
C ILE A 322 -7.14 -22.18 -10.53
N PRO A 323 -6.86 -22.99 -9.49
CA PRO A 323 -7.07 -22.62 -8.08
C PRO A 323 -6.04 -21.62 -7.51
N TRP A 324 -5.59 -20.65 -8.32
CA TRP A 324 -4.72 -19.50 -7.99
C TRP A 324 -5.44 -18.47 -7.10
N SER A 325 -5.92 -18.99 -5.97
CA SER A 325 -6.87 -18.42 -5.02
C SER A 325 -6.21 -17.58 -3.93
N ASP A 326 -6.99 -16.72 -3.27
CA ASP A 326 -6.53 -15.92 -2.13
C ASP A 326 -5.92 -16.81 -1.01
N PRO A 327 -6.56 -17.93 -0.58
CA PRO A 327 -5.97 -18.88 0.37
C PRO A 327 -4.67 -19.55 -0.09
N SER A 328 -4.36 -19.55 -1.39
CA SER A 328 -3.11 -20.11 -1.94
C SER A 328 -1.99 -19.07 -2.11
N GLY A 329 -2.17 -17.84 -1.59
CA GLY A 329 -1.14 -16.80 -1.60
C GLY A 329 -1.16 -15.88 -2.82
N TRP A 330 -2.08 -16.07 -3.77
CA TRP A 330 -2.20 -15.25 -5.00
C TRP A 330 -2.77 -13.84 -4.77
N THR A 331 -2.75 -13.36 -3.53
CA THR A 331 -2.98 -11.95 -3.18
C THR A 331 -1.79 -11.04 -3.52
N ASP A 332 -0.64 -11.61 -3.88
CA ASP A 332 0.59 -10.92 -4.25
C ASP A 332 0.47 -10.23 -5.62
N VAL A 333 0.74 -8.92 -5.65
CA VAL A 333 0.69 -8.07 -6.87
C VAL A 333 1.71 -8.50 -7.92
N THR A 334 2.85 -9.07 -7.51
CA THR A 334 3.89 -9.61 -8.40
C THR A 334 3.47 -10.91 -9.10
N ASN A 335 2.32 -11.47 -8.72
CA ASN A 335 1.69 -12.62 -9.35
C ASN A 335 0.41 -12.21 -10.10
N TYR A 336 -0.60 -11.62 -9.45
CA TYR A 336 -1.90 -11.43 -10.09
C TYR A 336 -1.90 -10.42 -11.25
N THR A 337 -0.98 -9.46 -11.28
CA THR A 337 -0.83 -8.51 -12.42
C THR A 337 -0.16 -9.15 -13.65
N THR A 338 0.37 -10.36 -13.50
CA THR A 338 1.08 -11.08 -14.57
C THR A 338 0.21 -12.11 -15.29
N LEU A 339 -1.09 -12.17 -14.96
CA LEU A 339 -2.05 -13.01 -15.67
C LEU A 339 -2.10 -12.60 -17.15
N ARG A 340 -1.89 -13.56 -18.05
CA ARG A 340 -1.94 -13.42 -19.50
C ARG A 340 -2.76 -14.56 -20.10
N MET A 341 -3.24 -14.32 -21.31
CA MET A 341 -3.83 -15.32 -22.18
C MET A 341 -3.25 -15.19 -23.58
N GLY A 342 -3.29 -16.29 -24.32
CA GLY A 342 -2.62 -16.52 -25.60
C GLY A 342 -2.50 -18.04 -25.79
N ASP A 343 -2.44 -18.50 -27.04
CA ASP A 343 -2.30 -19.93 -27.34
C ASP A 343 -0.84 -20.34 -27.22
N VAL A 344 -0.44 -21.08 -26.18
CA VAL A 344 0.97 -21.41 -25.94
C VAL A 344 1.37 -22.82 -26.37
N ASP A 345 0.43 -23.67 -26.81
CA ASP A 345 0.72 -24.99 -27.38
C ASP A 345 0.36 -25.21 -28.85
N GLY A 346 -0.53 -24.39 -29.41
CA GLY A 346 -0.94 -24.36 -30.83
C GLY A 346 -2.21 -25.15 -31.11
N ASP A 347 -3.13 -25.31 -30.14
CA ASP A 347 -4.43 -25.99 -30.32
C ASP A 347 -5.59 -25.06 -30.73
N GLY A 348 -5.35 -23.76 -30.83
CA GLY A 348 -6.32 -22.73 -31.22
C GLY A 348 -7.11 -22.12 -30.05
N ARG A 349 -6.71 -22.36 -28.80
CA ARG A 349 -7.37 -21.83 -27.59
C ARG A 349 -6.45 -20.90 -26.81
N ALA A 350 -7.06 -19.93 -26.14
CA ALA A 350 -6.37 -19.02 -25.24
C ALA A 350 -6.10 -19.69 -23.88
N ASP A 351 -4.84 -20.08 -23.65
CA ASP A 351 -4.38 -20.64 -22.38
C ASP A 351 -4.34 -19.60 -21.27
N VAL A 352 -4.26 -20.05 -20.01
CA VAL A 352 -4.12 -19.15 -18.86
C VAL A 352 -2.73 -19.29 -18.23
N CYS A 353 -1.90 -18.27 -18.44
CA CYS A 353 -0.54 -18.19 -17.91
C CYS A 353 -0.37 -17.07 -16.88
N ALA A 354 0.52 -17.26 -15.90
CA ALA A 354 0.95 -16.22 -14.99
C ALA A 354 2.30 -16.54 -14.32
N ARG A 355 2.97 -15.51 -13.83
CA ARG A 355 4.09 -15.64 -12.90
C ARG A 355 3.59 -16.02 -11.50
N ALA A 356 4.27 -16.97 -10.89
CA ALA A 356 4.26 -17.22 -9.45
C ALA A 356 5.67 -16.97 -8.87
N ASN A 357 5.77 -16.90 -7.54
CA ASN A 357 7.03 -16.69 -6.81
C ASN A 357 8.15 -17.68 -7.22
N ALA A 358 7.79 -18.90 -7.66
CA ALA A 358 8.71 -19.98 -8.03
C ALA A 358 8.92 -20.18 -9.55
N GLY A 359 8.28 -19.38 -10.41
CA GLY A 359 8.41 -19.51 -11.87
C GLY A 359 7.16 -19.05 -12.63
N PHE A 360 7.25 -18.98 -13.95
CA PHE A 360 6.11 -18.81 -14.85
C PHE A 360 5.38 -20.14 -15.04
N LEU A 361 4.05 -20.09 -14.90
CA LEU A 361 3.14 -21.22 -14.92
C LEU A 361 2.08 -21.01 -16.00
N CYS A 362 1.66 -22.08 -16.67
CA CYS A 362 0.50 -22.07 -17.57
C CYS A 362 -0.41 -23.26 -17.26
N ALA A 363 -1.73 -23.07 -17.39
CA ALA A 363 -2.68 -24.16 -17.57
C ALA A 363 -3.25 -24.09 -18.98
N LEU A 364 -3.11 -25.20 -19.70
CA LEU A 364 -3.63 -25.34 -21.05
C LEU A 364 -5.16 -25.38 -21.03
N ALA A 365 -5.79 -24.72 -21.98
CA ALA A 365 -7.21 -24.84 -22.24
C ALA A 365 -7.56 -26.22 -22.79
N THR A 366 -8.83 -26.60 -22.72
CA THR A 366 -9.37 -27.87 -23.24
C THR A 366 -10.86 -27.68 -23.56
N ALA A 367 -11.43 -28.56 -24.40
CA ALA A 367 -12.84 -28.49 -24.80
C ALA A 367 -13.83 -28.27 -23.61
N ASP A 368 -13.63 -28.95 -22.48
CA ASP A 368 -14.49 -28.87 -21.29
C ASP A 368 -13.93 -28.01 -20.13
N GLY A 369 -12.77 -27.37 -20.28
CA GLY A 369 -12.17 -26.55 -19.23
C GLY A 369 -10.66 -26.37 -19.34
N PHE A 370 -9.90 -26.72 -18.29
CA PHE A 370 -8.45 -26.50 -18.24
C PHE A 370 -7.68 -27.70 -17.67
N ALA A 371 -6.46 -27.89 -18.17
CA ALA A 371 -5.48 -28.82 -17.63
C ALA A 371 -4.98 -28.39 -16.23
N THR A 372 -4.28 -29.28 -15.53
CA THR A 372 -3.57 -28.89 -14.30
C THR A 372 -2.35 -28.04 -14.67
N HIS A 373 -2.22 -26.84 -14.09
CA HIS A 373 -1.09 -25.96 -14.39
C HIS A 373 0.27 -26.62 -14.12
N THR A 374 1.25 -26.32 -14.97
CA THR A 374 2.65 -26.76 -14.86
C THR A 374 3.59 -25.56 -14.85
N THR A 375 4.84 -25.77 -14.42
CA THR A 375 5.88 -24.73 -14.53
C THR A 375 6.51 -24.77 -15.91
N TRP A 376 6.30 -23.71 -16.69
CA TRP A 376 6.85 -23.58 -18.05
C TRP A 376 8.20 -22.85 -18.06
N ARG A 377 8.49 -22.03 -17.04
CA ARG A 377 9.81 -21.36 -16.88
C ARG A 377 10.15 -21.07 -15.41
N ASP A 378 11.05 -21.84 -14.81
CA ASP A 378 11.51 -21.63 -13.42
C ASP A 378 12.33 -20.33 -13.22
N GLY A 379 13.06 -19.90 -14.24
CA GLY A 379 13.91 -18.69 -14.21
C GLY A 379 13.17 -17.36 -14.01
N ILE A 380 11.84 -17.31 -14.16
CA ILE A 380 11.02 -16.11 -13.98
C ILE A 380 10.37 -16.14 -12.58
N SER A 381 11.20 -15.95 -11.56
CA SER A 381 10.89 -16.23 -10.14
C SER A 381 11.48 -15.19 -9.18
N ASP A 382 11.02 -15.19 -7.92
CA ASP A 382 11.49 -14.29 -6.85
C ASP A 382 13.01 -14.40 -6.64
N GLU A 383 13.53 -15.63 -6.59
CA GLU A 383 14.95 -15.92 -6.38
C GLU A 383 15.84 -15.33 -7.50
N ASN A 384 15.30 -15.26 -8.72
CA ASN A 384 15.94 -14.64 -9.89
C ASN A 384 15.63 -13.14 -10.03
N GLY A 385 15.00 -12.51 -9.03
CA GLY A 385 14.76 -11.06 -8.98
C GLY A 385 13.51 -10.57 -9.71
N TRP A 386 12.67 -11.46 -10.25
CA TRP A 386 11.47 -11.09 -11.01
C TRP A 386 10.32 -10.53 -10.16
N ALA A 387 10.51 -10.35 -8.85
CA ALA A 387 9.59 -9.60 -7.99
C ALA A 387 9.69 -8.07 -8.17
N ASN A 388 10.53 -7.57 -9.09
CA ASN A 388 10.67 -6.15 -9.40
C ASN A 388 9.72 -5.73 -10.54
N PRO A 389 8.91 -4.65 -10.39
CA PRO A 389 7.92 -4.25 -11.41
C PRO A 389 8.54 -4.03 -12.79
N ARG A 390 9.78 -3.48 -12.87
CA ARG A 390 10.51 -3.23 -14.13
C ARG A 390 10.78 -4.47 -15.01
N PHE A 391 10.48 -5.67 -14.49
CA PHE A 391 10.54 -6.94 -15.18
C PHE A 391 9.14 -7.56 -15.30
N TYR A 392 8.40 -7.77 -14.21
CA TYR A 392 7.11 -8.50 -14.30
C TYR A 392 5.99 -7.71 -15.00
N THR A 393 5.98 -6.37 -14.96
CA THR A 393 5.03 -5.57 -15.76
C THR A 393 5.46 -5.45 -17.23
N THR A 394 6.43 -6.25 -17.69
CA THR A 394 6.85 -6.32 -19.10
C THR A 394 6.52 -7.65 -19.77
N ILE A 395 6.01 -8.62 -19.01
CA ILE A 395 5.61 -9.94 -19.49
C ILE A 395 4.45 -9.81 -20.49
N ARG A 396 4.62 -10.45 -21.65
CA ARG A 396 3.64 -10.67 -22.73
C ARG A 396 3.69 -12.13 -23.18
N LEU A 397 2.63 -12.54 -23.86
CA LEU A 397 2.53 -13.72 -24.70
C LEU A 397 2.38 -13.19 -26.14
N ALA A 398 3.24 -13.64 -27.06
CA ALA A 398 3.24 -13.23 -28.46
C ALA A 398 4.12 -14.18 -29.30
N ASP A 399 3.58 -14.87 -30.31
CA ASP A 399 4.40 -15.57 -31.32
C ASP A 399 5.34 -14.57 -32.02
N VAL A 400 6.65 -14.78 -31.90
CA VAL A 400 7.68 -13.98 -32.58
C VAL A 400 8.46 -14.78 -33.62
N ASN A 401 8.10 -16.06 -33.83
CA ASN A 401 8.87 -17.04 -34.58
C ASN A 401 8.11 -17.70 -35.76
N GLY A 402 6.79 -17.61 -35.79
CA GLY A 402 5.93 -18.12 -36.86
C GLY A 402 5.57 -19.61 -36.70
N ASP A 403 5.70 -20.18 -35.50
CA ASP A 403 5.25 -21.54 -35.19
C ASP A 403 3.86 -21.61 -34.54
N ARG A 404 3.17 -20.47 -34.49
CA ARG A 404 1.78 -20.25 -34.04
C ARG A 404 1.56 -20.48 -32.54
N ARG A 405 2.65 -20.47 -31.75
CA ARG A 405 2.59 -20.49 -30.30
C ARG A 405 3.04 -19.14 -29.74
N ASP A 406 2.28 -18.61 -28.80
CA ASP A 406 2.60 -17.36 -28.15
C ASP A 406 3.84 -17.50 -27.25
N ASP A 407 4.96 -16.94 -27.70
CA ASP A 407 6.22 -16.96 -26.99
C ASP A 407 6.20 -16.07 -25.74
N LEU A 408 6.94 -16.47 -24.72
CA LEU A 408 7.03 -15.72 -23.46
C LEU A 408 8.00 -14.55 -23.61
N CYS A 409 7.48 -13.37 -23.90
CA CYS A 409 8.27 -12.16 -24.14
C CYS A 409 8.37 -11.27 -22.89
N ALA A 410 9.58 -10.97 -22.41
CA ALA A 410 9.78 -10.05 -21.29
C ALA A 410 11.17 -9.39 -21.24
N ARG A 411 11.27 -8.35 -20.42
CA ARG A 411 12.48 -7.58 -20.14
C ARG A 411 13.14 -8.03 -18.84
N ASP A 412 14.45 -8.20 -18.86
CA ASP A 412 15.30 -8.37 -17.68
C ASP A 412 16.25 -7.16 -17.47
N ASN A 413 17.29 -7.32 -16.66
CA ASN A 413 18.26 -6.23 -16.40
C ASN A 413 19.19 -5.94 -17.58
N ALA A 414 19.35 -6.86 -18.53
CA ALA A 414 20.23 -6.79 -19.69
C ALA A 414 19.49 -6.34 -20.97
N GLY A 415 18.22 -6.72 -21.13
CA GLY A 415 17.39 -6.28 -22.26
C GLY A 415 16.06 -7.00 -22.40
N PHE A 416 15.37 -6.73 -23.50
CA PHE A 416 14.19 -7.46 -23.92
C PHE A 416 14.58 -8.75 -24.66
N GLY A 417 13.73 -9.77 -24.60
CA GLY A 417 13.85 -11.01 -25.36
C GLY A 417 12.68 -11.94 -25.08
N CYS A 418 12.51 -12.94 -25.93
CA CYS A 418 11.41 -13.90 -25.83
C CYS A 418 11.97 -15.31 -25.62
N TRP A 419 11.32 -16.10 -24.77
CA TRP A 419 11.62 -17.51 -24.61
C TRP A 419 10.63 -18.31 -25.45
N LEU A 420 11.13 -18.94 -26.51
CA LEU A 420 10.31 -19.62 -27.50
C LEU A 420 9.55 -20.79 -26.88
N SER A 421 8.28 -20.95 -27.23
CA SER A 421 7.48 -22.10 -26.83
C SER A 421 7.95 -23.38 -27.54
N ASN A 422 7.69 -24.52 -26.92
CA ASN A 422 7.74 -25.84 -27.55
C ASN A 422 6.42 -26.63 -27.38
N GLY A 423 5.35 -25.93 -26.99
CA GLY A 423 4.04 -26.48 -26.63
C GLY A 423 3.97 -27.23 -25.31
N THR A 424 5.04 -27.21 -24.50
CA THR A 424 5.01 -27.75 -23.12
C THR A 424 5.80 -26.93 -22.11
N SER A 425 6.62 -25.99 -22.59
CA SER A 425 7.56 -25.16 -21.81
C SER A 425 8.14 -24.05 -22.70
N PHE A 426 8.74 -23.02 -22.08
CA PHE A 426 9.44 -21.95 -22.79
C PHE A 426 10.96 -22.17 -22.70
N ASP A 427 11.63 -22.37 -23.84
CA ASP A 427 12.96 -22.99 -23.92
C ASP A 427 14.08 -22.03 -24.34
N MET A 428 14.22 -21.76 -25.65
CA MET A 428 15.32 -20.97 -26.19
C MET A 428 15.03 -19.48 -26.07
N ARG A 429 15.95 -18.69 -25.51
CA ARG A 429 15.80 -17.23 -25.53
C ARG A 429 16.31 -16.65 -26.85
N VAL A 430 15.44 -16.02 -27.61
CA VAL A 430 15.82 -15.10 -28.68
C VAL A 430 16.07 -13.71 -28.08
N GLU A 431 17.20 -13.10 -28.44
CA GLU A 431 17.63 -11.81 -27.88
C GLU A 431 17.04 -10.64 -28.68
N GLY A 432 16.40 -9.72 -27.97
CA GLY A 432 15.86 -8.48 -28.51
C GLY A 432 16.73 -7.26 -28.20
N PRO A 433 16.13 -6.05 -28.23
CA PRO A 433 16.87 -4.83 -27.96
C PRO A 433 17.47 -4.77 -26.54
N ARG A 434 18.69 -4.18 -26.46
CA ARG A 434 19.46 -3.97 -25.21
C ARG A 434 18.89 -2.84 -24.33
N TRP A 435 17.59 -2.90 -24.06
CA TRP A 435 16.84 -2.03 -23.16
C TRP A 435 17.19 -2.31 -21.68
N SER A 436 18.48 -2.20 -21.35
CA SER A 436 19.07 -2.57 -20.06
C SER A 436 18.84 -1.53 -18.97
N ASP A 437 18.85 -1.95 -17.69
CA ASP A 437 18.79 -1.03 -16.55
C ASP A 437 19.95 -0.01 -16.59
N ALA A 438 21.13 -0.44 -17.03
CA ALA A 438 22.31 0.42 -17.21
C ALA A 438 22.16 1.44 -18.35
N SER A 439 21.23 1.19 -19.29
CA SER A 439 20.83 2.11 -20.36
C SER A 439 19.69 3.06 -19.93
N GLY A 440 19.27 3.05 -18.67
CA GLY A 440 18.17 3.86 -18.13
C GLY A 440 16.77 3.26 -18.26
N TRP A 441 16.64 2.05 -18.82
CA TRP A 441 15.33 1.39 -19.03
C TRP A 441 14.71 0.79 -17.76
N GLY A 442 15.38 0.93 -16.61
CA GLY A 442 14.82 0.58 -15.31
C GLY A 442 13.77 1.56 -14.77
N ALA A 443 13.42 2.61 -15.53
CA ALA A 443 12.39 3.59 -15.20
C ALA A 443 11.07 3.36 -15.96
N ALA A 444 9.93 3.57 -15.31
CA ALA A 444 8.61 3.12 -15.77
C ALA A 444 8.15 3.74 -17.09
N ARG A 445 8.47 5.02 -17.33
CA ARG A 445 8.23 5.71 -18.62
C ARG A 445 8.91 5.10 -19.85
N HIS A 446 9.79 4.11 -19.64
CA HIS A 446 10.40 3.30 -20.69
C HIS A 446 9.83 1.88 -20.67
N TYR A 447 9.93 1.13 -19.58
CA TYR A 447 9.48 -0.27 -19.57
C TYR A 447 7.95 -0.45 -19.66
N GLY A 448 7.16 0.47 -19.11
CA GLY A 448 5.69 0.49 -19.24
C GLY A 448 5.20 0.89 -20.64
N SER A 449 6.08 1.45 -21.48
CA SER A 449 5.75 1.83 -22.86
C SER A 449 5.90 0.69 -23.88
N ILE A 450 6.45 -0.47 -23.50
CA ILE A 450 6.68 -1.57 -24.44
C ILE A 450 5.33 -2.12 -24.95
N ARG A 451 5.21 -2.31 -26.26
CA ARG A 451 4.09 -2.93 -26.99
C ARG A 451 4.63 -3.97 -27.98
N MET A 452 3.75 -4.87 -28.43
CA MET A 452 4.04 -5.83 -29.48
C MET A 452 2.86 -5.90 -30.46
N GLY A 453 3.15 -6.36 -31.68
CA GLY A 453 2.28 -6.35 -32.86
C GLY A 453 3.16 -6.31 -34.12
N ASP A 454 2.70 -6.83 -35.24
CA ASP A 454 3.45 -6.85 -36.51
C ASP A 454 3.55 -5.45 -37.11
N VAL A 455 4.75 -4.88 -37.25
CA VAL A 455 4.93 -3.53 -37.82
C VAL A 455 5.21 -3.58 -39.32
N ASN A 456 5.53 -4.74 -39.90
CA ASN A 456 6.00 -4.85 -41.28
C ASN A 456 5.18 -5.76 -42.22
N GLY A 457 4.16 -6.44 -41.74
CA GLY A 457 3.29 -7.31 -42.53
C GLY A 457 3.99 -8.62 -42.88
N ASP A 458 4.68 -9.26 -41.93
CA ASP A 458 5.22 -10.63 -42.06
C ASP A 458 4.63 -11.64 -41.07
N ARG A 459 3.56 -11.24 -40.38
CA ARG A 459 2.76 -11.96 -39.37
C ARG A 459 3.52 -12.33 -38.08
N LEU A 460 4.76 -11.87 -37.89
CA LEU A 460 5.52 -12.01 -36.64
C LEU A 460 5.27 -10.83 -35.68
N ALA A 461 5.22 -11.08 -34.36
CA ALA A 461 5.05 -9.98 -33.41
C ALA A 461 6.37 -9.22 -33.12
N ASP A 462 6.45 -8.00 -33.62
CA ASP A 462 7.57 -7.09 -33.33
C ASP A 462 7.49 -6.50 -31.92
N VAL A 463 8.50 -5.70 -31.56
CA VAL A 463 8.50 -4.96 -30.29
C VAL A 463 8.79 -3.47 -30.48
N CYS A 464 7.82 -2.63 -30.12
CA CYS A 464 7.95 -1.18 -30.09
C CYS A 464 8.00 -0.66 -28.65
N ALA A 465 8.87 0.33 -28.39
CA ALA A 465 8.91 1.00 -27.10
C ALA A 465 9.46 2.43 -27.19
N ARG A 466 9.18 3.21 -26.16
CA ARG A 466 9.51 4.63 -26.09
C ARG A 466 10.83 4.89 -25.37
N ALA A 467 11.90 5.05 -26.14
CA ALA A 467 13.16 5.58 -25.65
C ALA A 467 13.05 7.08 -25.30
N GLY A 468 13.97 7.61 -24.50
CA GLY A 468 14.00 9.06 -24.20
C GLY A 468 14.23 9.96 -25.43
N ALA A 469 14.68 9.39 -26.55
CA ALA A 469 14.89 10.07 -27.83
C ALA A 469 13.69 10.00 -28.80
N GLY A 470 12.64 9.23 -28.50
CA GLY A 470 11.52 8.94 -29.42
C GLY A 470 11.10 7.47 -29.36
N VAL A 471 10.13 7.07 -30.17
CA VAL A 471 9.75 5.65 -30.29
C VAL A 471 10.78 4.90 -31.15
N GLU A 472 11.08 3.67 -30.77
CA GLU A 472 11.81 2.74 -31.62
C GLU A 472 11.14 1.37 -31.62
N CYS A 473 11.05 0.79 -32.82
CA CYS A 473 10.54 -0.56 -33.04
C CYS A 473 11.70 -1.44 -33.50
N TRP A 474 11.63 -2.71 -33.13
CA TRP A 474 12.60 -3.71 -33.54
C TRP A 474 11.82 -4.87 -34.14
N LEU A 475 12.04 -5.11 -35.43
CA LEU A 475 11.34 -6.13 -36.19
C LEU A 475 11.93 -7.51 -35.91
N SER A 476 11.10 -8.54 -35.88
CA SER A 476 11.53 -9.94 -35.79
C SER A 476 12.20 -10.41 -37.08
N ASP A 477 12.90 -11.55 -37.02
CA ASP A 477 13.27 -12.40 -38.16
C ASP A 477 13.04 -13.89 -37.86
N GLY A 478 12.19 -14.16 -36.87
CA GLY A 478 11.96 -15.48 -36.26
C GLY A 478 13.13 -16.06 -35.46
N ASN A 479 14.29 -15.42 -35.47
CA ASN A 479 15.51 -15.85 -34.76
C ASN A 479 15.96 -14.81 -33.72
N GLY A 480 15.37 -13.63 -33.72
CA GLY A 480 15.57 -12.52 -32.79
C GLY A 480 15.06 -11.22 -33.42
N PHE A 481 15.51 -10.08 -32.91
CA PHE A 481 15.07 -8.77 -33.39
C PHE A 481 16.23 -7.96 -33.99
N PRO A 482 16.66 -8.25 -35.25
CA PRO A 482 17.86 -7.63 -35.84
C PRO A 482 17.62 -6.21 -36.37
N THR A 483 16.39 -5.87 -36.78
CA THR A 483 16.11 -4.70 -37.61
C THR A 483 15.44 -3.59 -36.79
N ARG A 484 16.15 -2.48 -36.54
CA ARG A 484 15.58 -1.32 -35.82
C ARG A 484 14.91 -0.34 -36.78
N VAL A 485 13.59 -0.21 -36.69
CA VAL A 485 12.80 0.87 -37.29
C VAL A 485 12.74 2.08 -36.36
N ALA A 486 12.82 3.28 -36.92
CA ALA A 486 12.64 4.53 -36.18
C ALA A 486 11.17 4.95 -36.21
N GLY A 487 10.53 5.03 -35.04
CA GLY A 487 9.19 5.58 -34.89
C GLY A 487 9.19 7.10 -34.74
N PRO A 488 8.02 7.69 -34.42
CA PRO A 488 7.88 9.13 -34.21
C PRO A 488 8.82 9.70 -33.13
N GLU A 489 9.19 10.98 -33.27
CA GLU A 489 10.09 11.72 -32.35
C GLU A 489 9.46 12.04 -30.97
N TRP A 490 8.62 11.16 -30.41
CA TRP A 490 7.90 11.30 -29.14
C TRP A 490 8.83 11.22 -27.91
N SER A 491 9.78 12.15 -27.86
CA SER A 491 10.96 12.18 -26.99
C SER A 491 10.74 12.89 -25.66
N ASP A 492 11.65 12.70 -24.69
CA ASP A 492 11.59 13.37 -23.38
C ASP A 492 11.73 14.89 -23.55
N ALA A 493 12.52 15.33 -24.54
CA ALA A 493 12.70 16.74 -24.91
C ALA A 493 11.42 17.39 -25.46
N LEU A 494 10.46 16.61 -25.95
CA LEU A 494 9.14 17.05 -26.40
C LEU A 494 8.02 16.71 -25.40
N GLY A 495 8.35 16.39 -24.15
CA GLY A 495 7.39 16.21 -23.05
C GLY A 495 6.71 14.84 -22.96
N TRP A 496 6.90 13.96 -23.95
CA TRP A 496 6.27 12.63 -24.03
C TRP A 496 6.70 11.65 -22.92
N GLY A 497 7.65 12.02 -22.07
CA GLY A 497 8.08 11.23 -20.91
C GLY A 497 7.07 11.21 -19.76
N ALA A 498 6.03 12.07 -19.80
CA ALA A 498 4.98 12.09 -18.78
C ALA A 498 3.99 10.91 -18.93
N MET A 499 3.51 10.38 -17.79
CA MET A 499 2.59 9.24 -17.70
C MET A 499 1.37 9.34 -18.62
N ARG A 500 0.73 10.52 -18.70
CA ARG A 500 -0.46 10.80 -19.52
C ARG A 500 -0.27 10.76 -21.04
N PHE A 501 0.94 10.49 -21.52
CA PHE A 501 1.26 10.31 -22.93
C PHE A 501 1.76 8.87 -23.17
N TRP A 502 2.85 8.43 -22.54
CA TRP A 502 3.43 7.11 -22.83
C TRP A 502 2.50 5.94 -22.49
N SER A 503 1.65 6.08 -21.45
CA SER A 503 0.68 5.02 -21.09
C SER A 503 -0.41 4.82 -22.14
N THR A 504 -0.69 5.86 -22.95
CA THR A 504 -1.70 5.83 -24.02
C THR A 504 -1.19 5.17 -25.30
N MET A 505 0.12 4.92 -25.44
CA MET A 505 0.66 4.35 -26.67
C MET A 505 0.07 2.95 -26.95
N ARG A 506 -0.35 2.72 -28.18
CA ARG A 506 -0.86 1.45 -28.72
C ARG A 506 -0.06 1.07 -29.98
N LEU A 507 -0.12 -0.21 -30.31
CA LEU A 507 0.09 -0.73 -31.65
C LEU A 507 -1.28 -1.20 -32.13
N ALA A 508 -1.67 -0.82 -33.35
CA ALA A 508 -3.02 -1.02 -33.90
C ALA A 508 -3.03 -0.72 -35.41
N ASP A 509 -3.66 -1.52 -36.27
CA ASP A 509 -3.73 -1.24 -37.71
C ASP A 509 -4.89 -0.29 -38.04
N PHE A 510 -4.67 1.03 -37.99
CA PHE A 510 -5.77 1.99 -38.15
C PHE A 510 -6.18 2.25 -39.61
N ASP A 511 -5.45 1.77 -40.63
CA ASP A 511 -5.85 1.94 -42.03
C ASP A 511 -6.06 0.67 -42.87
N GLY A 512 -6.04 -0.49 -42.21
CA GLY A 512 -6.35 -1.79 -42.80
C GLY A 512 -5.31 -2.18 -43.85
N ASP A 513 -4.03 -2.02 -43.52
CA ASP A 513 -2.91 -2.21 -44.46
C ASP A 513 -1.97 -3.39 -44.11
N GLY A 514 -2.37 -4.18 -43.12
CA GLY A 514 -1.73 -5.40 -42.61
C GLY A 514 -0.63 -5.12 -41.59
N ARG A 515 -0.64 -3.95 -40.93
CA ARG A 515 0.48 -3.44 -40.11
C ARG A 515 0.01 -2.65 -38.89
N ALA A 516 0.58 -2.99 -37.74
CA ALA A 516 0.36 -2.31 -36.49
C ALA A 516 1.06 -0.93 -36.44
N ASP A 517 0.24 0.11 -36.42
CA ASP A 517 0.65 1.51 -36.38
C ASP A 517 0.82 2.06 -34.98
N LEU A 518 1.58 3.15 -34.87
CA LEU A 518 1.83 3.81 -33.59
C LEU A 518 0.79 4.89 -33.32
N CYS A 519 -0.20 4.56 -32.48
CA CYS A 519 -1.20 5.48 -31.96
C CYS A 519 -0.88 5.93 -30.53
N ALA A 520 -0.92 7.24 -30.25
CA ALA A 520 -0.77 7.77 -28.89
C ALA A 520 -1.34 9.19 -28.71
N ARG A 521 -1.68 9.52 -27.47
CA ARG A 521 -2.15 10.84 -27.06
C ARG A 521 -1.00 11.81 -26.78
N SER A 522 -1.10 13.02 -27.32
CA SER A 522 -0.25 14.17 -27.07
C SER A 522 -0.91 15.18 -26.10
N SER A 523 -0.27 16.32 -25.83
CA SER A 523 -0.89 17.40 -25.05
C SER A 523 -2.02 18.14 -25.79
N THR A 524 -2.19 17.94 -27.10
CA THR A 524 -3.15 18.67 -27.94
C THR A 524 -4.21 17.80 -28.61
N ASP A 525 -4.00 16.48 -28.70
CA ASP A 525 -4.79 15.58 -29.53
C ASP A 525 -4.43 14.10 -29.29
N LEU A 526 -5.26 13.19 -29.81
CA LEU A 526 -4.88 11.81 -30.13
C LEU A 526 -4.40 11.76 -31.59
N ARG A 527 -3.32 11.02 -31.85
CA ARG A 527 -2.71 10.91 -33.17
C ARG A 527 -2.17 9.50 -33.44
N CYS A 528 -2.18 9.09 -34.70
CA CYS A 528 -1.57 7.84 -35.16
C CYS A 528 -0.54 8.11 -36.26
N ALA A 529 0.57 7.39 -36.22
CA ALA A 529 1.63 7.42 -37.22
C ALA A 529 1.68 6.07 -37.93
N ARG A 530 1.42 6.08 -39.24
CA ARG A 530 1.32 4.87 -40.04
C ARG A 530 2.67 4.24 -40.36
N SER A 531 2.75 2.93 -40.37
CA SER A 531 3.91 2.13 -40.73
C SER A 531 4.12 2.08 -42.25
N THR A 532 5.36 1.90 -42.66
CA THR A 532 5.73 1.54 -44.04
C THR A 532 6.56 0.24 -44.05
N GLY A 533 6.40 -0.59 -43.01
CA GLY A 533 7.22 -1.77 -42.67
C GLY A 533 8.71 -1.50 -42.44
N THR A 534 9.15 -0.26 -42.58
CA THR A 534 10.57 0.15 -42.59
C THR A 534 10.79 1.55 -42.01
N SER A 535 9.73 2.33 -41.86
CA SER A 535 9.68 3.66 -41.26
C SER A 535 8.24 3.96 -40.83
N PHE A 536 8.01 5.11 -40.18
CA PHE A 536 6.67 5.61 -39.89
C PHE A 536 6.43 6.97 -40.55
N GLU A 537 5.22 7.18 -41.08
CA GLU A 537 4.77 8.42 -41.69
C GLU A 537 4.51 9.53 -40.65
N PRO A 538 4.44 10.82 -41.05
CA PRO A 538 4.09 11.91 -40.15
C PRO A 538 2.68 11.73 -39.55
N ALA A 539 2.58 11.75 -38.23
CA ALA A 539 1.35 11.37 -37.52
C ALA A 539 0.11 12.22 -37.90
N THR A 540 -0.97 11.52 -38.28
CA THR A 540 -2.31 12.05 -38.53
C THR A 540 -3.05 12.26 -37.21
N ILE A 541 -3.88 13.31 -37.11
CA ILE A 541 -4.71 13.57 -35.93
C ILE A 541 -5.99 12.73 -36.02
N VAL A 542 -6.25 11.95 -34.97
CA VAL A 542 -7.47 11.15 -34.78
C VAL A 542 -8.59 12.02 -34.18
N ALA A 543 -8.29 12.65 -33.03
CA ALA A 543 -9.30 13.32 -32.22
C ALA A 543 -8.71 14.45 -31.37
N PRO A 544 -9.48 15.53 -31.06
CA PRO A 544 -9.00 16.70 -30.34
C PRO A 544 -8.92 16.50 -28.81
N LEU A 545 -8.28 15.41 -28.36
CA LEU A 545 -8.20 14.99 -26.96
C LEU A 545 -7.17 15.80 -26.14
N ALA A 546 -7.23 17.13 -26.19
CA ALA A 546 -6.24 18.05 -25.64
C ALA A 546 -6.21 18.10 -24.10
N ASP A 547 -5.02 18.37 -23.52
CA ASP A 547 -4.87 18.66 -22.08
C ASP A 547 -5.75 19.87 -21.69
N GLU A 548 -5.83 20.91 -22.53
CA GLU A 548 -6.69 22.08 -22.29
C GLU A 548 -8.20 21.80 -22.30
N SER A 549 -8.59 20.62 -22.78
CA SER A 549 -9.98 20.11 -22.78
C SER A 549 -10.25 19.11 -21.65
N GLY A 550 -9.32 18.91 -20.71
CA GLY A 550 -9.48 18.00 -19.55
C GLY A 550 -9.14 16.54 -19.82
N TRP A 551 -8.48 16.23 -20.95
CA TRP A 551 -8.02 14.87 -21.25
C TRP A 551 -6.69 14.50 -20.57
N ASP A 552 -6.16 15.38 -19.71
CA ASP A 552 -5.11 15.06 -18.75
C ASP A 552 -5.62 14.35 -17.47
N ASP A 553 -6.93 14.09 -17.38
CA ASP A 553 -7.55 13.24 -16.35
C ASP A 553 -7.23 11.74 -16.58
N LEU A 554 -6.68 11.10 -15.54
CA LEU A 554 -6.31 9.68 -15.53
C LEU A 554 -7.50 8.73 -15.81
N THR A 555 -8.71 9.11 -15.38
CA THR A 555 -9.94 8.33 -15.58
C THR A 555 -10.42 8.34 -17.04
N ASN A 556 -9.79 9.16 -17.88
CA ASN A 556 -9.99 9.22 -19.33
C ASN A 556 -8.80 8.63 -20.09
N TYR A 557 -7.59 9.19 -19.98
CA TYR A 557 -6.49 8.80 -20.89
C TYR A 557 -6.01 7.35 -20.72
N ALA A 558 -6.18 6.74 -19.55
CA ALA A 558 -5.83 5.32 -19.34
C ALA A 558 -6.77 4.36 -20.10
N THR A 559 -7.93 4.84 -20.56
CA THR A 559 -9.00 3.99 -21.09
C THR A 559 -8.92 3.68 -22.58
N LEU A 560 -7.98 4.27 -23.33
CA LEU A 560 -7.84 4.06 -24.77
C LEU A 560 -7.65 2.58 -25.11
N ARG A 561 -8.50 2.04 -25.99
CA ARG A 561 -8.47 0.69 -26.57
C ARG A 561 -8.44 0.79 -28.10
N VAL A 562 -8.23 -0.36 -28.74
CA VAL A 562 -8.19 -0.59 -30.19
C VAL A 562 -8.88 -1.94 -30.46
N GLY A 563 -9.46 -2.09 -31.65
CA GLY A 563 -10.24 -3.22 -32.16
C GLY A 563 -11.27 -2.72 -33.18
N ASP A 564 -11.64 -3.51 -34.19
CA ASP A 564 -12.51 -3.06 -35.30
C ASP A 564 -13.97 -3.01 -34.84
N ILE A 565 -14.59 -1.81 -34.81
CA ILE A 565 -15.99 -1.66 -34.40
C ILE A 565 -16.96 -1.48 -35.58
N ASP A 566 -16.52 -1.41 -36.85
CA ASP A 566 -17.39 -1.25 -38.02
C ASP A 566 -17.24 -2.26 -39.19
N ALA A 567 -16.35 -3.24 -39.04
CA ALA A 567 -16.02 -4.32 -39.99
C ALA A 567 -15.48 -3.80 -41.34
N ASP A 568 -14.55 -2.87 -41.26
CA ASP A 568 -13.82 -2.24 -42.38
C ASP A 568 -12.41 -2.85 -42.58
N GLY A 569 -11.90 -3.59 -41.59
CA GLY A 569 -10.58 -4.20 -41.54
C GLY A 569 -9.55 -3.37 -40.75
N ALA A 570 -9.99 -2.42 -39.92
CA ALA A 570 -9.13 -1.46 -39.25
C ALA A 570 -9.43 -1.32 -37.74
N ASP A 571 -8.38 -1.15 -36.94
CA ASP A 571 -8.41 -0.94 -35.49
C ASP A 571 -9.00 0.44 -35.11
N ASP A 572 -10.18 0.46 -34.49
CA ASP A 572 -10.86 1.69 -34.10
C ASP A 572 -10.49 2.18 -32.69
N LEU A 573 -10.27 3.48 -32.54
CA LEU A 573 -9.74 4.06 -31.31
C LEU A 573 -10.85 4.43 -30.31
N CYS A 574 -11.30 3.47 -29.51
CA CYS A 574 -12.27 3.71 -28.43
C CYS A 574 -11.63 4.26 -27.13
N VAL A 575 -12.20 5.31 -26.56
CA VAL A 575 -11.75 5.94 -25.31
C VAL A 575 -12.92 6.49 -24.48
N ARG A 576 -12.76 6.53 -23.15
CA ARG A 576 -13.72 7.13 -22.23
C ARG A 576 -13.46 8.62 -22.01
N SER A 577 -14.53 9.40 -22.07
CA SER A 577 -14.64 10.77 -21.56
C SER A 577 -15.52 10.82 -20.28
N ASN A 578 -15.54 11.95 -19.59
CA ASN A 578 -16.43 12.20 -18.44
C ASN A 578 -17.94 12.01 -18.78
N VAL A 579 -18.33 12.04 -20.07
CA VAL A 579 -19.73 11.91 -20.53
C VAL A 579 -20.07 10.54 -21.14
N GLY A 580 -19.08 9.69 -21.43
CA GLY A 580 -19.28 8.36 -22.02
C GLY A 580 -18.11 7.90 -22.89
N ILE A 581 -18.27 6.73 -23.52
CA ILE A 581 -17.31 6.21 -24.51
C ILE A 581 -17.47 6.95 -25.85
N GLU A 582 -16.34 7.29 -26.45
CA GLU A 582 -16.23 7.86 -27.80
C GLU A 582 -15.25 6.97 -28.58
N CYS A 583 -15.63 6.53 -29.78
CA CYS A 583 -14.77 5.75 -30.66
C CYS A 583 -14.51 6.54 -31.94
N TYR A 584 -13.38 6.28 -32.59
CA TYR A 584 -12.92 7.04 -33.76
C TYR A 584 -12.45 6.07 -34.83
N ALA A 585 -13.28 5.92 -35.88
CA ALA A 585 -13.12 4.93 -36.93
C ALA A 585 -12.64 5.53 -38.26
N TRP A 586 -11.82 4.81 -39.02
CA TRP A 586 -11.09 5.38 -40.15
C TRP A 586 -11.78 5.13 -41.51
N ASN A 587 -12.57 6.09 -42.00
CA ASN A 587 -13.30 5.95 -43.27
C ASN A 587 -12.42 6.06 -44.54
N ARG A 588 -11.11 5.76 -44.44
CA ARG A 588 -10.09 5.86 -45.49
C ARG A 588 -9.85 7.30 -45.99
N THR A 589 -10.43 8.31 -45.32
CA THR A 589 -10.26 9.76 -45.61
C THR A 589 -10.09 10.61 -44.33
N GLU A 590 -10.90 10.37 -43.31
CA GLU A 590 -10.87 11.04 -42.00
C GLU A 590 -11.42 10.13 -40.89
N PHE A 591 -11.05 10.41 -39.64
CA PHE A 591 -11.61 9.68 -38.49
C PHE A 591 -13.04 10.15 -38.16
N VAL A 592 -13.99 9.21 -38.16
CA VAL A 592 -15.40 9.40 -37.84
C VAL A 592 -15.67 9.05 -36.38
N ARG A 593 -16.30 9.95 -35.64
CA ARG A 593 -16.60 9.74 -34.21
C ARG A 593 -17.88 8.94 -34.00
N VAL A 594 -17.76 7.63 -33.79
CA VAL A 594 -18.84 6.73 -33.35
C VAL A 594 -19.18 6.98 -31.88
N ALA A 595 -20.45 6.84 -31.50
CA ALA A 595 -20.95 7.10 -30.15
C ALA A 595 -21.08 5.81 -29.33
N GLY A 596 -20.18 5.63 -28.37
CA GLY A 596 -20.19 4.49 -27.45
C GLY A 596 -21.22 4.61 -26.30
N PRO A 597 -21.29 3.60 -25.41
CA PRO A 597 -22.18 3.63 -24.27
C PRO A 597 -21.87 4.79 -23.30
N ALA A 598 -22.91 5.31 -22.64
CA ALA A 598 -22.89 6.53 -21.83
C ALA A 598 -22.21 6.40 -20.45
N TRP A 599 -21.07 5.69 -20.39
CA TRP A 599 -20.25 5.34 -19.22
C TRP A 599 -19.50 6.53 -18.59
N SER A 600 -20.27 7.56 -18.27
CA SER A 600 -19.94 8.86 -17.69
C SER A 600 -19.52 8.81 -16.22
N ASP A 601 -19.02 9.95 -15.70
CA ASP A 601 -18.82 10.16 -14.26
C ASP A 601 -20.14 10.09 -13.50
N GLU A 602 -21.22 10.67 -14.05
CA GLU A 602 -22.56 10.68 -13.45
C GLU A 602 -23.16 9.28 -13.32
N SER A 603 -22.82 8.37 -14.24
CA SER A 603 -23.18 6.94 -14.18
C SER A 603 -22.22 6.08 -13.34
N GLY A 604 -21.19 6.69 -12.73
CA GLY A 604 -20.32 6.06 -11.74
C GLY A 604 -19.06 5.38 -12.27
N TRP A 605 -18.59 5.71 -13.47
CA TRP A 605 -17.43 5.03 -14.10
C TRP A 605 -16.04 5.62 -13.76
N SER A 606 -15.97 6.77 -13.09
CA SER A 606 -14.69 7.38 -12.68
C SER A 606 -13.80 6.55 -11.72
N PRO A 607 -14.29 5.61 -10.88
CA PRO A 607 -13.42 4.70 -10.13
C PRO A 607 -12.65 3.73 -11.03
N ALA A 608 -11.38 3.45 -10.70
CA ALA A 608 -10.49 2.56 -11.46
C ALA A 608 -11.09 1.16 -11.73
N LYS A 609 -11.79 0.60 -10.73
CA LYS A 609 -12.54 -0.67 -10.81
C LYS A 609 -13.68 -0.73 -11.84
N HIS A 610 -13.90 0.37 -12.58
CA HIS A 610 -14.79 0.46 -13.73
C HIS A 610 -13.98 0.85 -14.98
N HIS A 611 -13.41 2.05 -15.04
CA HIS A 611 -12.74 2.52 -16.28
C HIS A 611 -11.49 1.71 -16.69
N GLN A 612 -10.71 1.14 -15.74
CA GLN A 612 -9.55 0.30 -16.09
C GLN A 612 -9.96 -1.08 -16.64
N THR A 613 -11.23 -1.46 -16.45
CA THR A 613 -11.79 -2.75 -16.92
C THR A 613 -12.37 -2.69 -18.33
N ILE A 614 -12.39 -1.51 -18.97
CA ILE A 614 -12.89 -1.35 -20.35
C ILE A 614 -12.04 -2.19 -21.31
N ARG A 615 -12.67 -2.93 -22.21
CA ARG A 615 -12.06 -3.74 -23.29
C ARG A 615 -12.85 -3.52 -24.59
N LEU A 616 -12.24 -3.92 -25.69
CA LEU A 616 -12.90 -4.20 -26.96
C LEU A 616 -12.74 -5.71 -27.20
N ALA A 617 -13.83 -6.40 -27.51
CA ALA A 617 -13.83 -7.84 -27.76
C ALA A 617 -15.13 -8.30 -28.44
N ASP A 618 -15.09 -8.99 -29.58
CA ASP A 618 -16.29 -9.69 -30.07
C ASP A 618 -16.70 -10.81 -29.10
N VAL A 619 -17.79 -10.60 -28.34
CA VAL A 619 -18.38 -11.63 -27.46
C VAL A 619 -19.66 -12.23 -28.03
N ASN A 620 -20.04 -11.84 -29.24
CA ASN A 620 -21.31 -12.19 -29.87
C ASN A 620 -21.15 -13.09 -31.11
N GLY A 621 -20.00 -13.03 -31.78
CA GLY A 621 -19.59 -13.81 -32.94
C GLY A 621 -19.93 -13.16 -34.29
N ASP A 622 -20.32 -11.89 -34.33
CA ASP A 622 -20.63 -11.18 -35.57
C ASP A 622 -19.42 -10.58 -36.30
N GLY A 623 -18.24 -10.58 -35.67
CA GLY A 623 -16.99 -10.09 -36.25
C GLY A 623 -16.71 -8.61 -35.97
N LEU A 624 -17.37 -8.02 -34.97
CA LEU A 624 -17.14 -6.64 -34.54
C LEU A 624 -16.79 -6.58 -33.05
N GLU A 625 -15.85 -5.71 -32.67
CA GLU A 625 -15.39 -5.59 -31.28
C GLU A 625 -16.43 -4.90 -30.37
N ASP A 626 -17.01 -5.67 -29.44
CA ASP A 626 -17.98 -5.14 -28.49
C ASP A 626 -17.31 -4.29 -27.39
N VAL A 627 -17.93 -3.16 -27.04
CA VAL A 627 -17.45 -2.31 -25.93
C VAL A 627 -17.83 -2.97 -24.60
N CYS A 628 -16.85 -3.63 -24.01
CA CYS A 628 -16.96 -4.42 -22.79
C CYS A 628 -16.41 -3.70 -21.54
N GLY A 629 -17.00 -3.95 -20.37
CA GLY A 629 -16.52 -3.35 -19.11
C GLY A 629 -17.32 -3.76 -17.86
N ARG A 630 -16.69 -3.60 -16.68
CA ARG A 630 -17.27 -3.92 -15.37
C ARG A 630 -18.04 -2.72 -14.81
N ALA A 631 -19.36 -2.73 -14.96
CA ALA A 631 -20.26 -1.78 -14.29
C ALA A 631 -20.48 -2.14 -12.80
N ILE A 632 -21.14 -1.25 -12.05
CA ILE A 632 -21.61 -1.50 -10.67
C ILE A 632 -22.46 -2.79 -10.60
N ALA A 633 -23.32 -3.00 -11.62
CA ALA A 633 -24.26 -4.13 -11.72
C ALA A 633 -23.65 -5.43 -12.30
N GLY A 634 -22.34 -5.45 -12.59
CA GLY A 634 -21.63 -6.60 -13.16
C GLY A 634 -20.98 -6.29 -14.51
N TRP A 635 -20.54 -7.31 -15.22
CA TRP A 635 -19.90 -7.18 -16.52
C TRP A 635 -20.91 -6.92 -17.65
N ARG A 636 -20.60 -5.99 -18.56
CA ARG A 636 -21.49 -5.50 -19.62
C ARG A 636 -20.68 -5.34 -20.89
N CYS A 637 -21.05 -6.06 -21.95
CA CYS A 637 -20.56 -5.84 -23.31
C CYS A 637 -21.71 -5.26 -24.12
N HIS A 638 -21.53 -4.09 -24.72
CA HIS A 638 -22.50 -3.51 -25.64
C HIS A 638 -22.11 -3.92 -27.06
N PRO A 639 -22.94 -4.71 -27.77
CA PRO A 639 -22.57 -5.19 -29.10
C PRO A 639 -22.38 -4.07 -30.11
N SER A 640 -21.40 -4.16 -31.00
CA SER A 640 -21.24 -3.16 -32.05
C SER A 640 -22.30 -3.29 -33.16
N ARG A 641 -22.32 -2.30 -34.06
CA ARG A 641 -23.19 -2.19 -35.26
C ARG A 641 -22.55 -1.35 -36.36
N GLY A 642 -21.27 -0.99 -36.23
CA GLY A 642 -20.59 0.04 -37.00
C GLY A 642 -21.02 1.47 -36.71
N ASP A 643 -22.30 1.81 -36.84
CA ASP A 643 -22.79 3.18 -36.60
C ASP A 643 -23.02 3.53 -35.11
N GLY A 644 -22.82 2.57 -34.22
CA GLY A 644 -23.00 2.69 -32.77
C GLY A 644 -23.19 1.33 -32.10
N PHE A 645 -23.69 1.33 -30.86
CA PHE A 645 -23.72 0.13 -30.02
C PHE A 645 -25.14 -0.27 -29.53
N GLY A 646 -25.31 -1.55 -29.25
CA GLY A 646 -26.58 -2.17 -28.84
C GLY A 646 -26.88 -2.19 -27.34
N ASP A 647 -27.97 -2.90 -27.00
CA ASP A 647 -28.29 -3.26 -25.61
C ASP A 647 -27.27 -4.28 -25.09
N ALA A 648 -26.80 -4.11 -23.85
CA ALA A 648 -25.69 -4.90 -23.35
C ALA A 648 -26.02 -6.39 -23.19
N ILE A 649 -25.13 -7.26 -23.67
CA ILE A 649 -24.99 -8.64 -23.23
C ILE A 649 -24.48 -8.59 -21.77
N VAL A 650 -25.27 -9.14 -20.85
CA VAL A 650 -25.06 -8.98 -19.40
C VAL A 650 -24.53 -10.24 -18.72
N LEU A 651 -23.50 -10.07 -17.89
CA LEU A 651 -23.13 -11.03 -16.86
C LEU A 651 -23.32 -10.39 -15.48
N ASP A 652 -24.12 -11.04 -14.64
CA ASP A 652 -24.49 -10.55 -13.30
C ASP A 652 -23.49 -10.93 -12.18
N GLU A 653 -22.41 -11.64 -12.53
CA GLU A 653 -21.19 -11.74 -11.72
C GLU A 653 -20.38 -10.43 -11.81
N LEU A 654 -19.20 -10.39 -11.16
CA LEU A 654 -18.28 -9.25 -11.14
C LEU A 654 -18.79 -7.96 -10.47
N ARG A 655 -19.97 -7.98 -9.85
CA ARG A 655 -20.65 -6.85 -9.19
C ARG A 655 -19.86 -6.13 -8.09
N ASP A 656 -20.29 -4.90 -7.79
CA ASP A 656 -19.76 -4.04 -6.72
C ASP A 656 -20.11 -4.48 -5.30
N ASP A 657 -21.24 -5.17 -5.11
CA ASP A 657 -21.68 -5.71 -3.81
C ASP A 657 -21.03 -7.07 -3.45
N GLY A 658 -20.29 -7.65 -4.41
CA GLY A 658 -19.35 -8.76 -4.19
C GLY A 658 -17.93 -8.30 -3.88
N SER A 659 -16.98 -9.23 -3.81
CA SER A 659 -15.56 -8.95 -3.53
C SER A 659 -14.86 -8.21 -4.69
N TRP A 660 -15.44 -8.17 -5.88
CA TRP A 660 -14.84 -7.69 -7.13
C TRP A 660 -14.47 -6.19 -7.16
N SER A 661 -14.77 -5.42 -6.10
CA SER A 661 -14.22 -4.06 -5.93
C SER A 661 -12.73 -4.04 -5.56
N GLU A 662 -12.12 -5.15 -5.13
CA GLU A 662 -10.69 -5.21 -4.75
C GLU A 662 -9.75 -5.30 -5.99
N PRO A 663 -8.63 -4.54 -6.04
CA PRO A 663 -7.71 -4.51 -7.19
C PRO A 663 -7.20 -5.89 -7.66
N ARG A 664 -6.93 -6.80 -6.71
CA ARG A 664 -6.47 -8.18 -6.97
C ARG A 664 -7.47 -9.11 -7.68
N TYR A 665 -8.61 -8.56 -8.11
CA TYR A 665 -9.55 -9.22 -9.01
C TYR A 665 -9.86 -8.36 -10.25
N TRP A 666 -10.25 -7.09 -10.12
CA TRP A 666 -10.67 -6.30 -11.30
C TRP A 666 -9.52 -5.94 -12.24
N ALA A 667 -8.28 -5.84 -11.75
CA ALA A 667 -7.10 -5.69 -12.61
C ALA A 667 -6.81 -6.98 -13.42
N THR A 668 -7.36 -8.13 -13.02
CA THR A 668 -7.14 -9.44 -13.66
C THR A 668 -8.20 -9.81 -14.69
N ILE A 669 -9.09 -8.88 -15.05
CA ILE A 669 -10.14 -9.11 -16.03
C ILE A 669 -9.54 -9.09 -17.44
N LEU A 670 -9.59 -10.24 -18.10
CA LEU A 670 -9.16 -10.46 -19.48
C LEU A 670 -10.37 -10.80 -20.34
N SER A 671 -10.50 -10.08 -21.45
CA SER A 671 -11.43 -10.30 -22.55
C SER A 671 -10.88 -9.47 -23.72
N ALA A 672 -10.63 -10.09 -24.87
CA ALA A 672 -10.10 -9.46 -26.08
C ALA A 672 -10.54 -10.26 -27.32
N GLY A 673 -10.91 -9.53 -28.36
CA GLY A 673 -11.46 -10.08 -29.61
C GLY A 673 -10.39 -10.42 -30.65
N HIS A 674 -10.64 -10.12 -31.92
CA HIS A 674 -10.05 -10.79 -33.08
C HIS A 674 -8.52 -10.97 -33.03
N ALA A 675 -8.07 -12.16 -32.63
CA ALA A 675 -6.78 -12.67 -33.06
C ALA A 675 -6.99 -13.38 -34.41
N CYS A 676 -6.84 -12.60 -35.47
CA CYS A 676 -6.34 -12.99 -36.79
C CYS A 676 -5.70 -14.40 -36.80
N ARG A 677 -6.43 -15.38 -37.35
CA ARG A 677 -6.11 -16.81 -37.34
C ARG A 677 -5.57 -17.21 -38.70
N ALA A 678 -4.26 -17.01 -38.90
CA ALA A 678 -3.53 -17.20 -40.16
C ALA A 678 -3.44 -18.66 -40.71
N GLU A 679 -4.49 -19.46 -40.50
CA GLU A 679 -4.59 -20.93 -40.58
C GLU A 679 -6.04 -21.45 -40.66
N MET A 680 -7.04 -20.57 -40.49
CA MET A 680 -8.47 -20.92 -40.39
C MET A 680 -9.37 -19.90 -41.09
N GLU A 681 -9.00 -19.48 -42.30
CA GLU A 681 -10.00 -19.15 -43.31
C GLU A 681 -11.01 -20.29 -43.40
N SER A 682 -12.23 -19.97 -43.00
CA SER A 682 -13.36 -20.89 -42.91
C SER A 682 -14.47 -20.30 -43.77
N CYS A 683 -14.87 -20.95 -44.87
CA CYS A 683 -15.74 -20.36 -45.91
C CYS A 683 -17.04 -19.74 -45.35
N ASN A 684 -16.98 -18.47 -44.97
CA ASN A 684 -17.99 -17.78 -44.17
C ASN A 684 -18.19 -16.31 -44.57
N GLY A 685 -17.33 -15.77 -45.43
CA GLY A 685 -17.39 -14.39 -45.92
C GLY A 685 -16.69 -13.38 -45.01
N ARG A 686 -15.58 -13.80 -44.38
CA ARG A 686 -14.72 -12.99 -43.50
C ARG A 686 -13.25 -13.19 -43.86
N ASP A 687 -12.45 -12.24 -43.42
CA ASP A 687 -10.99 -12.32 -43.31
C ASP A 687 -10.69 -12.85 -41.90
N ASP A 688 -10.79 -14.18 -41.71
CA ASP A 688 -10.47 -14.86 -40.45
C ASP A 688 -8.95 -14.77 -40.16
N ASP A 689 -8.09 -14.69 -41.20
CA ASP A 689 -6.62 -14.57 -41.22
C ASP A 689 -6.12 -13.15 -40.85
N CYS A 690 -6.85 -12.10 -41.26
CA CYS A 690 -6.49 -10.67 -41.29
C CYS A 690 -5.37 -10.30 -42.27
N ASP A 691 -5.44 -10.78 -43.50
CA ASP A 691 -4.46 -10.49 -44.57
C ASP A 691 -4.96 -9.46 -45.60
N GLY A 692 -6.28 -9.21 -45.62
CA GLY A 692 -6.96 -8.27 -46.51
C GLY A 692 -7.56 -8.90 -47.77
N GLU A 693 -7.40 -10.21 -47.97
CA GLU A 693 -8.27 -11.01 -48.83
C GLU A 693 -9.46 -11.59 -47.99
N ILE A 694 -10.27 -12.52 -48.51
CA ILE A 694 -11.45 -13.11 -47.84
C ILE A 694 -11.65 -14.54 -48.36
N ASP A 695 -11.85 -15.52 -47.47
CA ASP A 695 -12.08 -16.93 -47.77
C ASP A 695 -10.92 -17.58 -48.61
N GLU A 696 -9.67 -17.11 -48.50
CA GLU A 696 -8.49 -17.61 -49.26
C GLU A 696 -7.67 -18.71 -48.57
N ASP A 697 -6.80 -19.41 -49.32
CA ASP A 697 -5.93 -20.52 -48.85
C ASP A 697 -6.62 -21.58 -47.96
N ALA A 698 -7.95 -21.69 -48.09
CA ALA A 698 -8.85 -22.52 -47.31
C ALA A 698 -8.59 -24.03 -47.46
N ARG A 699 -9.24 -24.83 -46.60
CA ARG A 699 -8.81 -26.19 -46.31
C ARG A 699 -9.26 -27.18 -47.37
N ALA A 700 -8.28 -27.73 -48.10
CA ALA A 700 -8.48 -28.80 -49.08
C ALA A 700 -9.53 -29.85 -48.64
N GLU A 701 -10.60 -29.92 -49.45
CA GLU A 701 -11.90 -30.53 -49.17
C GLU A 701 -11.96 -31.75 -48.22
N ILE A 702 -12.91 -31.74 -47.28
CA ILE A 702 -13.16 -32.81 -46.31
C ILE A 702 -14.65 -33.20 -46.31
N CYS A 703 -15.05 -34.11 -47.20
CA CYS A 703 -16.38 -34.73 -47.30
C CYS A 703 -17.25 -34.68 -46.00
N ASN A 704 -18.01 -33.60 -45.79
CA ASN A 704 -18.76 -33.31 -44.57
C ASN A 704 -20.12 -32.60 -44.78
N GLU A 705 -20.53 -32.37 -46.03
CA GLU A 705 -21.70 -31.54 -46.44
C GLU A 705 -21.49 -30.01 -46.28
N VAL A 706 -20.25 -29.52 -46.27
CA VAL A 706 -19.83 -28.10 -46.31
C VAL A 706 -18.82 -27.89 -47.47
N ASP A 707 -18.73 -26.67 -47.97
CA ASP A 707 -17.68 -26.18 -48.88
C ASP A 707 -16.48 -25.78 -48.01
N ASP A 708 -15.42 -26.59 -47.96
CA ASP A 708 -14.26 -26.41 -47.06
C ASP A 708 -13.08 -25.64 -47.72
N ASP A 709 -12.98 -25.61 -49.06
CA ASP A 709 -11.92 -24.90 -49.82
C ASP A 709 -12.42 -23.70 -50.67
N CYS A 710 -13.66 -23.29 -50.43
CA CYS A 710 -14.30 -22.04 -50.87
C CYS A 710 -14.43 -21.86 -52.40
N ASP A 711 -14.43 -22.99 -53.13
CA ASP A 711 -14.55 -23.08 -54.58
C ASP A 711 -15.98 -22.81 -55.10
N GLY A 712 -17.00 -23.07 -54.26
CA GLY A 712 -18.42 -22.86 -54.54
C GLY A 712 -19.22 -24.13 -54.90
N GLU A 713 -18.59 -25.30 -54.98
CA GLU A 713 -19.23 -26.62 -54.97
C GLU A 713 -19.15 -27.26 -53.55
N ILE A 714 -19.76 -28.43 -53.33
CA ILE A 714 -19.78 -29.12 -52.01
C ILE A 714 -19.52 -30.62 -52.20
N ASP A 715 -18.64 -31.20 -51.37
CA ASP A 715 -18.16 -32.59 -51.40
C ASP A 715 -17.63 -33.00 -52.80
N GLU A 716 -16.75 -32.20 -53.40
CA GLU A 716 -16.40 -32.31 -54.83
C GLU A 716 -15.55 -33.57 -55.16
N ASN A 717 -15.94 -34.30 -56.21
CA ASN A 717 -15.98 -35.77 -56.19
C ASN A 717 -14.63 -36.52 -56.39
N ASP A 718 -13.49 -35.84 -56.38
CA ASP A 718 -12.15 -36.43 -56.59
C ASP A 718 -11.08 -36.01 -55.55
N VAL A 719 -11.37 -35.12 -54.58
CA VAL A 719 -10.34 -34.53 -53.68
C VAL A 719 -10.46 -34.91 -52.19
N CYS A 720 -11.66 -35.19 -51.67
CA CYS A 720 -11.93 -35.40 -50.23
C CYS A 720 -10.84 -36.12 -49.41
N LEU A 721 -10.28 -35.43 -48.41
CA LEU A 721 -9.38 -36.00 -47.41
C LEU A 721 -10.15 -36.94 -46.48
N VAL A 722 -10.05 -38.26 -46.71
CA VAL A 722 -10.65 -39.28 -45.83
C VAL A 722 -9.95 -39.28 -44.48
N VAL A 723 -10.50 -38.53 -43.52
CA VAL A 723 -10.07 -38.52 -42.12
C VAL A 723 -10.16 -39.94 -41.56
N ALA A 724 -9.00 -40.54 -41.30
CA ALA A 724 -8.95 -41.88 -40.70
C ALA A 724 -9.35 -41.76 -39.22
N PRO A 725 -10.43 -42.44 -38.77
CA PRO A 725 -10.80 -42.43 -37.36
C PRO A 725 -9.70 -43.07 -36.52
N ASP A 726 -9.45 -42.52 -35.33
CA ASP A 726 -8.33 -42.87 -34.46
C ASP A 726 -8.13 -44.38 -34.29
N ALA A 727 -6.86 -44.79 -34.34
CA ALA A 727 -6.45 -46.18 -34.23
C ALA A 727 -6.55 -46.70 -32.79
N GLY A 728 -7.79 -46.86 -32.32
CA GLY A 728 -8.12 -47.52 -31.06
C GLY A 728 -7.48 -48.90 -30.96
N LEU A 729 -6.89 -49.19 -29.80
CA LEU A 729 -6.11 -50.41 -29.55
C LEU A 729 -7.00 -51.66 -29.42
N ASP A 730 -7.35 -52.28 -30.54
CA ASP A 730 -8.04 -53.57 -30.57
C ASP A 730 -7.06 -54.75 -30.76
N ALA A 731 -7.12 -55.71 -29.83
CA ALA A 731 -6.39 -56.97 -29.89
C ALA A 731 -7.36 -58.16 -29.75
N ASP A 732 -7.14 -59.20 -30.56
CA ASP A 732 -7.78 -60.53 -30.49
C ASP A 732 -9.32 -60.63 -30.68
N GLY A 733 -9.77 -60.28 -31.89
CA GLY A 733 -10.18 -61.31 -32.88
C GLY A 733 -11.54 -62.02 -32.77
N GLY A 734 -12.34 -61.95 -33.86
CA GLY A 734 -13.55 -62.77 -34.02
C GLY A 734 -14.17 -62.72 -35.43
N VAL A 735 -13.91 -63.74 -36.26
CA VAL A 735 -14.46 -63.86 -37.64
C VAL A 735 -15.65 -64.85 -37.65
N PRO A 736 -16.82 -64.48 -38.22
CA PRO A 736 -17.27 -65.23 -39.40
C PRO A 736 -17.95 -64.40 -40.51
N ARG A 737 -17.70 -64.84 -41.76
CA ARG A 737 -18.27 -64.35 -43.03
C ARG A 737 -19.77 -64.62 -43.19
N ALA A 738 -20.46 -63.72 -43.92
CA ALA A 738 -21.54 -63.98 -44.90
C ALA A 738 -21.90 -62.64 -45.61
N ASP A 739 -22.36 -62.55 -46.86
CA ASP A 739 -22.32 -63.50 -47.98
C ASP A 739 -22.38 -62.78 -49.36
N ALA A 740 -22.24 -63.54 -50.45
CA ALA A 740 -22.01 -63.07 -51.83
C ALA A 740 -23.18 -62.43 -52.61
N GLY A 741 -22.84 -61.60 -53.62
CA GLY A 741 -23.67 -61.25 -54.80
C GLY A 741 -23.13 -60.03 -55.58
N THR A 742 -22.55 -60.10 -56.79
CA THR A 742 -23.16 -60.30 -58.14
C THR A 742 -24.22 -59.25 -58.52
N SER A 743 -24.29 -58.63 -59.71
CA SER A 743 -23.54 -58.76 -61.00
C SER A 743 -24.13 -57.78 -62.06
N SER A 744 -23.48 -57.32 -63.14
CA SER A 744 -22.05 -57.30 -63.57
C SER A 744 -21.89 -56.61 -64.96
N GLY A 745 -20.79 -55.86 -65.20
CA GLY A 745 -20.33 -55.45 -66.54
C GLY A 745 -20.44 -53.94 -66.84
N GLY A 746 -19.62 -53.34 -67.72
CA GLY A 746 -18.44 -53.91 -68.39
C GLY A 746 -17.87 -53.01 -69.51
N GLY A 747 -16.54 -52.90 -69.60
CA GLY A 747 -15.85 -52.10 -70.63
C GLY A 747 -14.40 -52.56 -70.88
N SER A 748 -14.06 -52.80 -72.14
CA SER A 748 -12.68 -52.98 -72.65
C SER A 748 -12.21 -51.63 -73.23
N MET A 749 -10.93 -51.27 -73.41
CA MET A 749 -9.62 -51.96 -73.54
C MET A 749 -8.55 -50.92 -73.04
N VAL A 750 -7.21 -51.08 -72.95
CA VAL A 750 -6.16 -51.76 -73.74
C VAL A 750 -5.04 -52.31 -72.81
N VAL A 751 -4.04 -52.97 -73.37
CA VAL A 751 -2.89 -53.65 -72.74
C VAL A 751 -1.66 -52.75 -72.53
N GLY A 752 -0.95 -52.93 -71.40
CA GLY A 752 0.51 -52.77 -71.29
C GLY A 752 1.00 -51.78 -70.21
N GLY A 753 2.04 -52.08 -69.42
CA GLY A 753 2.83 -53.32 -69.27
C GLY A 753 3.93 -53.17 -68.20
N CYS A 754 4.26 -54.24 -67.46
CA CYS A 754 5.16 -54.17 -66.29
C CYS A 754 6.64 -53.92 -66.64
N GLY A 755 7.37 -53.20 -65.77
CA GLY A 755 8.76 -52.81 -66.02
C GLY A 755 9.61 -52.51 -64.78
N CYS A 756 9.66 -53.40 -63.78
CA CYS A 756 10.53 -53.21 -62.61
C CYS A 756 12.03 -53.28 -62.96
N ARG A 757 12.83 -52.29 -62.55
CA ARG A 757 14.23 -52.55 -62.14
C ARG A 757 14.84 -51.47 -61.24
N ALA A 758 15.48 -51.92 -60.17
CA ALA A 758 16.37 -51.09 -59.35
C ALA A 758 17.75 -50.91 -60.01
N GLY A 759 18.44 -49.82 -59.67
CA GLY A 759 19.81 -49.54 -60.12
C GLY A 759 20.42 -48.35 -59.39
N GLY A 760 21.02 -48.58 -58.22
CA GLY A 760 21.69 -47.53 -57.46
C GLY A 760 23.05 -47.13 -58.07
N GLY A 761 23.37 -45.83 -58.05
CA GLY A 761 24.66 -45.29 -58.49
C GLY A 761 25.19 -44.23 -57.53
N ARG A 762 26.37 -44.46 -56.96
CA ARG A 762 27.02 -43.51 -56.03
C ARG A 762 27.88 -42.50 -56.77
N ALA A 763 27.71 -41.23 -56.38
CA ALA A 763 28.70 -40.16 -56.27
C ALA A 763 30.01 -40.20 -57.11
N GLY A 764 30.16 -39.15 -57.92
CA GLY A 764 31.44 -38.53 -58.27
C GLY A 764 31.18 -37.25 -59.08
N ALA A 765 32.02 -36.22 -59.11
CA ALA A 765 33.20 -35.87 -58.33
C ALA A 765 33.72 -34.50 -58.86
N GLY A 766 33.84 -33.49 -58.01
CA GLY A 766 34.77 -32.35 -58.20
C GLY A 766 34.37 -31.23 -59.18
N ALA A 767 35.16 -30.15 -59.30
CA ALA A 767 36.33 -29.73 -58.51
C ALA A 767 36.76 -28.28 -58.87
N TRP A 768 37.78 -27.76 -58.14
CA TRP A 768 38.52 -26.48 -58.36
C TRP A 768 37.72 -25.20 -57.97
N ALA A 769 38.21 -24.19 -57.21
CA ALA A 769 39.52 -23.55 -57.02
C ALA A 769 39.86 -22.50 -58.13
N ALA A 770 40.52 -21.34 -57.90
CA ALA A 770 41.18 -20.80 -56.69
C ALA A 770 41.60 -19.30 -56.82
N LEU A 771 41.81 -18.57 -55.70
CA LEU A 771 42.80 -17.44 -55.50
C LEU A 771 42.58 -16.11 -56.32
N VAL A 772 43.08 -14.88 -56.01
CA VAL A 772 43.74 -14.21 -54.85
C VAL A 772 43.77 -12.65 -55.03
N ALA A 773 44.06 -11.88 -53.95
CA ALA A 773 44.49 -10.45 -53.91
C ALA A 773 43.37 -9.36 -54.02
N LEU A 774 43.53 -8.10 -53.58
CA LEU A 774 44.77 -7.30 -53.34
C LEU A 774 44.70 -6.19 -52.24
N ALA A 775 45.62 -6.26 -51.26
CA ALA A 775 46.38 -5.20 -50.53
C ALA A 775 45.75 -4.01 -49.73
N LEU A 776 46.57 -3.48 -48.78
CA LEU A 776 46.33 -2.36 -47.85
C LEU A 776 47.48 -1.33 -47.86
N VAL A 777 47.19 -0.02 -47.76
CA VAL A 777 48.14 1.08 -47.40
C VAL A 777 47.36 2.23 -46.71
N ILE A 778 47.34 2.36 -45.37
CA ILE A 778 48.22 3.19 -44.49
C ILE A 778 48.20 4.73 -44.74
N ALA A 779 47.68 5.55 -43.80
CA ALA A 779 48.41 6.67 -43.14
C ALA A 779 47.61 7.62 -42.18
N ARG A 780 47.98 7.60 -40.88
CA ARG A 780 48.16 8.73 -39.90
C ARG A 780 47.11 9.85 -39.66
N ARG A 781 46.48 9.76 -38.47
CA ARG A 781 46.56 10.71 -37.30
C ARG A 781 46.98 12.18 -37.50
N ARG A 782 46.09 13.11 -37.08
CA ARG A 782 46.26 14.27 -36.14
C ARG A 782 45.17 15.32 -36.43
N ARG A 783 44.70 16.14 -35.47
CA ARG A 783 45.13 16.31 -34.06
C ARG A 783 44.17 15.65 -33.09
#